data_AF-A0A9P9UCU2-F1
#
_entry.id   AF-A0A9P9UCU2-F1
#
_cell.length_a   1.000
_cell.length_b   1.000
_cell.length_c   1.000
_cell.angle_alpha   90.00
_cell.angle_beta   90.00
_cell.angle_gamma   90.00
#
_symmetry.space_group_name_H-M   'P 1'
#
loop_
_entity.id
_entity.type
_entity.pdbx_description
1 polymer ?
#
loop_
_entity_poly.entity_id
_entity_poly.type
_entity_poly.pdbx_seq_one_letter_code
_entity_poly.pdbx_strand_id
1 'polypeptide(L)'
;MLSISDLFTLGLLVVLGTLAEADAGASSSSPSAWTGWGGNCLNNRWQPESALTISKIDTLTLKCSKTYPFGVSATPVIEGNIVYYPTWDGEMVALDYTTCQVKWSFNVTQLIVDYAPPNSYQVLAYPVSRTSPQIDGNIIHFGTQRFALVVAMDKRTGAVLDTYQVNPHPLAVITQSPTFHNGILFVGTGSYEEPAPLRFPGYKCCTFIGNFVALTFSRQTRKFRLKWDLPTLPSGTAWSGAGVWGSQPSIDEKRNQVFFGTGNVYSFPQEFAHCANETSECMPRGVNQEAIIAVNIASGKENWVRRITKMDAWNGACVATPIDKENCAQDPPGTDGDFGMAPGFVSAKTSGLKEDIVVVGQKNANLYALSAEKGEMVWQVNTSPDLQGGGISWGLAVDDEAVYYNLPYGLGGFGFNESTAFYGAVGVKDGKKLWEKRVDESGTNSIALTAPTVLGCGRQERGGRGRNGSGKGEGKGKGREDDDGLVLFPRTGVMDEQGAYFYSQGALVFVEKRTGRVVKELALDTNFNGGIAVQGRFGSLILAHALIKAELQSDEDMTALVKTTYGIFFLPTPHKALLVEDIASILNKLDPNHPRLDLVEQLRCNSLALEGQLTDFKNVYHTYEYKIVSFFETQQTRVLKWDETSQSYKRTGDFMLSVKRDSALLQLPDIMEPKVPVDADHSDKAKFGTKYDSPALLAEV
;
A
#
# COMPACT_ATOMS: atom_id res chain seq x y z
N MET A 1 -36.27 11.35 39.74
CA MET A 1 -35.98 12.66 40.35
C MET A 1 -34.77 12.48 41.24
N LEU A 2 -33.65 13.09 40.90
CA LEU A 2 -32.47 13.14 41.76
C LEU A 2 -32.06 14.58 41.87
N SER A 3 -32.03 15.10 43.09
CA SER A 3 -31.25 16.27 43.44
C SER A 3 -31.09 16.39 44.96
N ILE A 4 -29.94 16.96 45.32
CA ILE A 4 -29.59 17.74 46.52
C ILE A 4 -28.88 17.02 47.69
N SER A 5 -27.57 17.36 47.78
CA SER A 5 -26.73 17.74 48.94
C SER A 5 -26.31 16.75 50.03
N ASP A 6 -24.99 16.70 50.28
CA ASP A 6 -24.30 17.22 51.51
C ASP A 6 -22.82 16.74 51.50
N LEU A 7 -21.82 17.63 51.31
CA LEU A 7 -21.08 18.44 52.31
C LEU A 7 -20.01 17.69 53.16
N PHE A 8 -18.75 18.14 53.00
CA PHE A 8 -17.63 18.26 53.97
C PHE A 8 -16.61 17.12 54.29
N THR A 9 -15.37 17.34 53.81
CA THR A 9 -14.03 17.36 54.47
C THR A 9 -13.44 16.24 55.36
N LEU A 10 -12.10 16.10 55.17
CA LEU A 10 -10.97 15.85 56.10
C LEU A 10 -10.46 14.41 56.34
N GLY A 11 -9.12 14.24 56.27
CA GLY A 11 -8.40 13.18 56.99
C GLY A 11 -7.09 12.68 56.36
N LEU A 12 -5.95 13.27 56.72
CA LEU A 12 -4.58 12.79 56.48
C LEU A 12 -3.97 12.38 57.84
N LEU A 13 -3.35 11.19 58.01
CA LEU A 13 -2.17 10.86 58.87
C LEU A 13 -1.96 9.32 59.00
N VAL A 14 -0.92 8.70 58.42
CA VAL A 14 0.43 8.27 58.95
C VAL A 14 0.44 7.00 59.86
N VAL A 15 1.24 5.96 59.49
CA VAL A 15 2.38 5.31 60.23
C VAL A 15 2.84 4.01 59.52
N LEU A 16 4.16 3.74 59.63
CA LEU A 16 5.09 2.79 58.99
C LEU A 16 5.03 1.27 59.36
N GLY A 17 5.64 0.45 58.49
CA GLY A 17 6.33 -0.85 58.75
C GLY A 17 5.51 -2.12 58.43
N THR A 18 5.94 -3.19 57.77
CA THR A 18 7.25 -3.76 57.34
C THR A 18 7.02 -4.83 56.25
N LEU A 19 7.96 -4.94 55.30
CA LEU A 19 8.39 -6.06 54.44
C LEU A 19 7.49 -7.32 54.27
N ALA A 20 7.14 -7.61 53.01
CA ALA A 20 7.23 -8.95 52.44
C ALA A 20 7.46 -8.84 50.92
N GLU A 21 8.66 -9.23 50.48
CA GLU A 21 8.95 -9.54 49.08
C GLU A 21 8.17 -10.80 48.69
N ALA A 22 7.41 -10.70 47.60
CA ALA A 22 7.01 -11.85 46.80
C ALA A 22 7.36 -11.53 45.35
N ASP A 23 8.53 -12.01 44.96
CA ASP A 23 8.99 -12.11 43.59
C ASP A 23 8.04 -13.07 42.84
N ALA A 24 7.40 -12.56 41.77
CA ALA A 24 6.67 -13.37 40.81
C ALA A 24 6.77 -12.67 39.46
N GLY A 25 7.80 -13.05 38.72
CA GLY A 25 8.07 -12.59 37.38
C GLY A 25 6.91 -12.88 36.43
N ALA A 26 6.50 -11.83 35.73
CA ALA A 26 6.19 -11.89 34.32
C ALA A 26 6.67 -10.54 33.77
N SER A 27 7.88 -10.51 33.21
CA SER A 27 8.25 -9.41 32.33
C SER A 27 7.26 -9.46 31.16
N SER A 28 6.20 -8.66 31.22
CA SER A 28 5.43 -8.34 30.03
C SER A 28 6.42 -7.63 29.12
N SER A 29 6.98 -8.35 28.15
CA SER A 29 7.73 -7.73 27.07
C SER A 29 6.79 -6.69 26.47
N SER A 30 7.10 -5.41 26.66
CA SER A 30 6.43 -4.37 25.89
C SER A 30 6.58 -4.78 24.42
N PRO A 31 5.49 -4.79 23.62
CA PRO A 31 5.61 -5.13 22.21
C PRO A 31 6.71 -4.27 21.59
N SER A 32 7.66 -4.92 20.90
CA SER A 32 8.80 -4.21 20.32
C SER A 32 8.28 -3.16 19.34
N ALA A 33 8.67 -1.91 19.56
CA ALA A 33 8.19 -0.79 18.76
C ALA A 33 8.81 -0.83 17.35
N TRP A 34 8.01 -0.48 16.34
CA TRP A 34 8.46 -0.29 14.96
C TRP A 34 8.42 1.21 14.68
N THR A 35 9.52 1.92 14.97
CA THR A 35 9.46 3.38 15.18
C THR A 35 9.68 4.23 13.93
N GLY A 36 10.08 3.62 12.81
CA GLY A 36 10.36 4.27 11.53
C GLY A 36 10.15 3.29 10.36
N TRP A 37 10.40 3.73 9.13
CA TRP A 37 10.31 2.88 7.92
C TRP A 37 11.04 1.54 8.11
N GLY A 38 12.28 1.58 8.58
CA GLY A 38 13.14 0.41 8.79
C GLY A 38 12.82 -0.42 10.03
N GLY A 39 11.87 0.03 10.86
CA GLY A 39 11.60 -0.48 12.21
C GLY A 39 12.57 0.04 13.27
N ASN A 40 13.79 0.38 12.86
CA ASN A 40 14.87 0.90 13.68
C ASN A 40 15.78 1.82 12.83
N CYS A 41 16.80 2.42 13.46
CA CYS A 41 17.74 3.32 12.80
C CYS A 41 18.79 2.63 11.91
N LEU A 42 18.79 1.30 11.83
CA LEU A 42 19.69 0.53 10.94
C LEU A 42 19.10 0.34 9.54
N ASN A 43 17.82 0.68 9.34
CA ASN A 43 17.08 0.49 8.08
C ASN A 43 17.14 -0.95 7.54
N ASN A 44 17.13 -1.95 8.44
CA ASN A 44 17.30 -3.34 8.07
C ASN A 44 15.97 -4.11 7.93
N ARG A 45 14.84 -3.51 8.33
CA ARG A 45 13.49 -4.11 8.27
C ARG A 45 13.44 -5.52 8.87
N TRP A 46 14.15 -5.69 9.98
CA TRP A 46 14.30 -6.97 10.66
C TRP A 46 13.68 -6.92 12.05
N GLN A 47 12.74 -7.83 12.28
CA GLN A 47 12.24 -8.18 13.60
C GLN A 47 12.99 -9.44 14.07
N PRO A 48 13.99 -9.35 14.96
CA PRO A 48 14.79 -10.51 15.38
C PRO A 48 13.99 -11.54 16.18
N GLU A 49 12.92 -11.12 16.85
CA GLU A 49 12.07 -11.99 17.65
C GLU A 49 10.61 -11.88 17.22
N SER A 50 10.08 -12.95 16.65
CA SER A 50 8.68 -13.04 16.25
C SER A 50 8.00 -14.22 16.92
N ALA A 51 6.78 -14.00 17.42
CA ALA A 51 5.90 -15.09 17.88
C ALA A 51 5.31 -15.89 16.71
N LEU A 52 5.30 -15.29 15.51
CA LEU A 52 4.90 -15.92 14.26
C LEU A 52 6.07 -16.70 13.68
N THR A 53 5.83 -17.99 13.46
CA THR A 53 6.75 -18.95 12.85
C THR A 53 6.06 -19.69 11.71
N ILE A 54 6.81 -20.48 10.92
CA ILE A 54 6.26 -21.30 9.83
C ILE A 54 5.15 -22.21 10.36
N SER A 55 5.40 -22.91 11.47
CA SER A 55 4.42 -23.83 12.09
C SER A 55 3.16 -23.15 12.63
N LYS A 56 3.19 -21.84 12.87
CA LYS A 56 2.06 -21.05 13.39
C LYS A 56 1.36 -20.21 12.32
N ILE A 57 1.83 -20.24 11.08
CA ILE A 57 1.35 -19.31 10.06
C ILE A 57 -0.14 -19.49 9.72
N ASP A 58 -0.65 -20.72 9.83
CA ASP A 58 -2.05 -21.04 9.59
C ASP A 58 -2.97 -20.53 10.71
N THR A 59 -2.42 -20.16 11.87
CA THR A 59 -3.17 -19.57 12.99
C THR A 59 -3.46 -18.08 12.80
N LEU A 60 -2.87 -17.43 11.79
CA LEU A 60 -3.11 -16.01 11.52
C LEU A 60 -4.57 -15.76 11.16
N THR A 61 -5.18 -14.81 11.86
CA THR A 61 -6.53 -14.29 11.59
C THR A 61 -6.48 -12.79 11.40
N LEU A 62 -7.32 -12.29 10.50
CA LEU A 62 -7.50 -10.85 10.30
C LEU A 62 -8.09 -10.23 11.57
N LYS A 63 -7.35 -9.30 12.19
CA LYS A 63 -7.77 -8.60 13.42
C LYS A 63 -8.43 -7.26 13.14
N CYS A 64 -7.93 -6.52 12.16
CA CYS A 64 -8.40 -5.20 11.81
C CYS A 64 -8.18 -4.97 10.31
N SER A 65 -9.18 -4.40 9.64
CA SER A 65 -9.10 -3.91 8.27
C SER A 65 -9.69 -2.50 8.21
N LYS A 66 -9.00 -1.60 7.51
CA LYS A 66 -9.44 -0.23 7.24
C LYS A 66 -9.11 0.10 5.80
N THR A 67 -10.10 0.63 5.09
CA THR A 67 -9.98 1.04 3.69
C THR A 67 -9.84 2.56 3.63
N TYR A 68 -8.90 3.03 2.82
CA TYR A 68 -8.70 4.45 2.54
C TYR A 68 -8.77 4.67 1.02
N PRO A 69 -9.55 5.64 0.54
CA PRO A 69 -9.50 6.05 -0.86
C PRO A 69 -8.06 6.35 -1.28
N PHE A 70 -7.69 5.98 -2.51
CA PHE A 70 -6.34 6.16 -3.10
C PHE A 70 -5.19 5.40 -2.39
N GLY A 71 -5.46 4.74 -1.26
CA GLY A 71 -4.55 3.78 -0.62
C GLY A 71 -3.50 4.39 0.31
N VAL A 72 -2.56 3.54 0.72
CA VAL A 72 -1.46 3.86 1.65
C VAL A 72 -0.16 3.33 1.05
N SER A 73 0.87 4.18 1.00
CA SER A 73 2.20 3.78 0.50
C SER A 73 3.30 3.79 1.57
N ALA A 74 3.03 4.38 2.74
CA ALA A 74 3.96 4.42 3.84
C ALA A 74 4.00 3.06 4.57
N THR A 75 5.18 2.67 5.08
CA THR A 75 5.25 1.62 6.11
C THR A 75 4.66 2.18 7.41
N PRO A 76 3.60 1.58 7.98
CA PRO A 76 3.05 2.06 9.24
C PRO A 76 4.05 1.90 10.39
N VAL A 77 4.05 2.83 11.33
CA VAL A 77 4.90 2.76 12.53
C VAL A 77 4.08 2.49 13.78
N ILE A 78 4.61 1.69 14.69
CA ILE A 78 3.87 1.12 15.82
C ILE A 78 4.59 1.44 17.12
N GLU A 79 3.84 1.95 18.10
CA GLU A 79 4.26 1.98 19.50
C GLU A 79 3.09 1.63 20.41
N GLY A 80 3.28 0.61 21.26
CA GLY A 80 2.18 0.04 22.04
C GLY A 80 1.11 -0.53 21.12
N ASN A 81 -0.14 -0.11 21.33
CA ASN A 81 -1.30 -0.57 20.54
C ASN A 81 -1.66 0.37 19.38
N ILE A 82 -0.91 1.46 19.18
CA ILE A 82 -1.24 2.48 18.18
C ILE A 82 -0.30 2.34 16.99
N VAL A 83 -0.90 2.38 15.81
CA VAL A 83 -0.21 2.45 14.52
C VAL A 83 -0.44 3.83 13.89
N TYR A 84 0.61 4.43 13.36
CA TYR A 84 0.59 5.76 12.73
C TYR A 84 1.02 5.66 11.26
N TYR A 85 0.26 6.29 10.37
CA TYR A 85 0.56 6.30 8.94
C TYR A 85 -0.21 7.39 8.20
N PRO A 86 0.37 7.97 7.12
CA PRO A 86 -0.37 8.83 6.22
C PRO A 86 -1.14 8.03 5.15
N THR A 87 -2.10 8.68 4.53
CA THR A 87 -2.97 8.14 3.49
C THR A 87 -2.98 9.06 2.25
N TRP A 88 -3.28 8.50 1.08
CA TRP A 88 -3.30 9.27 -0.18
C TRP A 88 -4.55 10.15 -0.36
N ASP A 89 -5.59 9.98 0.45
CA ASP A 89 -6.69 10.94 0.62
C ASP A 89 -6.29 12.16 1.50
N GLY A 90 -5.06 12.17 2.02
CA GLY A 90 -4.46 13.36 2.64
C GLY A 90 -4.58 13.43 4.15
N GLU A 91 -4.81 12.30 4.83
CA GLU A 91 -4.80 12.22 6.28
C GLU A 91 -3.47 11.71 6.85
N MET A 92 -3.19 12.07 8.10
CA MET A 92 -2.31 11.34 9.01
C MET A 92 -3.18 10.66 10.06
N VAL A 93 -3.08 9.35 10.19
CA VAL A 93 -3.98 8.54 11.03
C VAL A 93 -3.22 7.96 12.22
N ALA A 94 -3.83 8.00 13.40
CA ALA A 94 -3.49 7.14 14.52
C ALA A 94 -4.61 6.13 14.76
N LEU A 95 -4.33 4.85 14.53
CA LEU A 95 -5.27 3.75 14.66
C LEU A 95 -4.85 2.86 15.83
N ASP A 96 -5.79 2.53 16.70
CA ASP A 96 -5.61 1.44 17.67
C ASP A 96 -5.92 0.13 16.97
N TYR A 97 -4.87 -0.64 16.67
CA TYR A 97 -5.02 -1.88 15.91
C TYR A 97 -5.65 -3.01 16.73
N THR A 98 -5.75 -2.85 18.06
CA THR A 98 -6.39 -3.85 18.94
C THR A 98 -7.90 -3.71 18.97
N THR A 99 -8.41 -2.48 18.90
CA THR A 99 -9.85 -2.18 18.82
C THR A 99 -10.32 -1.87 17.39
N CYS A 100 -9.39 -1.71 16.45
CA CYS A 100 -9.64 -1.25 15.08
C CYS A 100 -10.34 0.13 15.00
N GLN A 101 -10.02 1.03 15.95
CA GLN A 101 -10.63 2.36 16.04
C GLN A 101 -9.61 3.45 15.81
N VAL A 102 -9.97 4.43 14.98
CA VAL A 102 -9.16 5.63 14.77
C VAL A 102 -9.22 6.47 16.04
N LYS A 103 -8.07 6.74 16.65
CA LYS A 103 -7.95 7.60 17.84
C LYS A 103 -8.00 9.07 17.46
N TRP A 104 -7.35 9.41 16.36
CA TRP A 104 -7.41 10.72 15.72
C TRP A 104 -6.97 10.57 14.26
N SER A 105 -7.49 11.45 13.41
CA SER A 105 -6.93 11.73 12.08
C SER A 105 -6.63 13.22 11.98
N PHE A 106 -5.66 13.58 11.14
CA PHE A 106 -5.26 14.96 10.87
C PHE A 106 -5.20 15.21 9.36
N ASN A 107 -5.83 16.30 8.91
CA ASN A 107 -5.85 16.67 7.50
C ASN A 107 -4.52 17.32 7.06
N VAL A 108 -3.63 16.51 6.49
CA VAL A 108 -2.33 16.95 5.95
C VAL A 108 -2.52 17.82 4.71
N THR A 109 -3.54 17.55 3.89
CA THR A 109 -3.89 18.39 2.74
C THR A 109 -4.13 19.84 3.15
N GLN A 110 -4.91 20.06 4.20
CA GLN A 110 -5.21 21.40 4.69
C GLN A 110 -3.95 22.10 5.22
N LEU A 111 -3.09 21.39 5.96
CA LEU A 111 -1.79 21.94 6.40
C LEU A 111 -0.95 22.44 5.24
N ILE A 112 -0.91 21.69 4.13
CA ILE A 112 -0.14 22.04 2.94
C ILE A 112 -0.76 23.22 2.20
N VAL A 113 -2.09 23.25 2.08
CA VAL A 113 -2.82 24.35 1.42
C VAL A 113 -2.68 25.66 2.20
N ASP A 114 -2.72 25.60 3.54
CA ASP A 114 -2.55 26.76 4.41
C ASP A 114 -1.12 27.28 4.44
N TYR A 115 -0.12 26.45 4.12
CA TYR A 115 1.28 26.85 4.07
C TYR A 115 1.53 27.89 2.98
N ALA A 116 1.10 27.61 1.74
CA ALA A 116 1.19 28.52 0.61
C ALA A 116 0.32 28.05 -0.57
N PRO A 117 -0.17 28.97 -1.44
CA PRO A 117 -0.81 28.58 -2.69
C PRO A 117 0.20 27.92 -3.64
N PRO A 118 -0.18 26.84 -4.35
CA PRO A 118 0.71 26.22 -5.34
C PRO A 118 0.85 27.09 -6.58
N ASN A 119 2.03 27.10 -7.19
CA ASN A 119 2.22 27.64 -8.54
C ASN A 119 1.79 26.63 -9.63
N SER A 120 1.91 27.03 -10.90
CA SER A 120 1.50 26.23 -12.06
C SER A 120 2.20 24.88 -12.21
N TYR A 121 3.40 24.71 -11.64
CA TYR A 121 4.16 23.47 -11.72
C TYR A 121 3.90 22.55 -10.51
N GLN A 122 3.61 23.15 -9.36
CA GLN A 122 3.35 22.44 -8.09
C GLN A 122 2.10 21.56 -8.09
N VAL A 123 1.29 21.62 -9.14
CA VAL A 123 0.17 20.71 -9.36
C VAL A 123 0.60 19.25 -9.58
N LEU A 124 1.85 18.98 -9.99
CA LEU A 124 2.38 17.61 -10.07
C LEU A 124 2.58 16.97 -8.70
N ALA A 125 2.81 17.78 -7.67
CA ALA A 125 2.96 17.34 -6.30
C ALA A 125 1.59 17.33 -5.62
N TYR A 126 1.06 16.14 -5.32
CA TYR A 126 -0.15 16.02 -4.51
C TYR A 126 0.07 16.62 -3.11
N PRO A 127 -0.94 17.28 -2.52
CA PRO A 127 -0.83 17.87 -1.20
C PRO A 127 -1.01 16.81 -0.10
N VAL A 128 -0.17 15.78 -0.08
CA VAL A 128 -0.27 14.66 0.86
C VAL A 128 1.07 14.35 1.51
N SER A 129 1.07 13.45 2.49
CA SER A 129 2.27 12.77 2.97
C SER A 129 2.29 11.34 2.44
N ARG A 130 3.48 10.84 2.13
CA ARG A 130 3.71 9.41 1.81
C ARG A 130 4.86 8.80 2.58
N THR A 131 5.52 9.57 3.44
CA THR A 131 6.64 9.08 4.25
C THR A 131 6.10 8.28 5.43
N SER A 132 6.78 7.19 5.80
CA SER A 132 6.59 6.61 7.13
C SER A 132 6.91 7.65 8.20
N PRO A 133 6.02 7.88 9.18
CA PRO A 133 6.34 8.74 10.30
C PRO A 133 7.52 8.17 11.09
N GLN A 134 8.34 9.03 11.69
CA GLN A 134 9.40 8.63 12.62
C GLN A 134 9.00 9.05 14.03
N ILE A 135 8.88 8.06 14.93
CA ILE A 135 8.57 8.28 16.33
C ILE A 135 9.82 8.81 17.06
N ASP A 136 9.62 9.88 17.82
CA ASP A 136 10.57 10.47 18.77
C ASP A 136 9.83 10.83 20.06
N GLY A 137 9.78 9.88 21.01
CA GLY A 137 9.00 10.04 22.24
C GLY A 137 7.55 10.39 21.91
N ASN A 138 7.00 11.48 22.46
CA ASN A 138 5.62 11.91 22.17
C ASN A 138 5.42 12.62 20.81
N ILE A 139 6.43 12.67 19.95
CA ILE A 139 6.40 13.37 18.67
C ILE A 139 6.49 12.35 17.54
N ILE A 140 5.76 12.57 16.45
CA ILE A 140 6.03 11.95 15.16
C ILE A 140 6.50 13.00 14.16
N HIS A 141 7.47 12.62 13.34
CA HIS A 141 8.02 13.44 12.27
C HIS A 141 7.71 12.81 10.91
N PHE A 142 7.26 13.60 9.93
CA PHE A 142 6.96 13.11 8.59
C PHE A 142 7.19 14.19 7.53
N GLY A 143 7.33 13.78 6.27
CA GLY A 143 7.57 14.64 5.12
C GLY A 143 6.33 14.81 4.22
N THR A 144 6.24 15.93 3.51
CA THR A 144 5.15 16.22 2.56
C THR A 144 5.60 16.12 1.10
N GLN A 145 4.65 15.77 0.23
CA GLN A 145 4.87 15.70 -1.22
C GLN A 145 4.85 17.07 -1.89
N ARG A 146 4.20 18.09 -1.31
CA ARG A 146 4.28 19.47 -1.79
C ARG A 146 5.02 20.35 -0.79
N PHE A 147 5.84 21.27 -1.30
CA PHE A 147 6.69 22.20 -0.55
C PHE A 147 7.84 21.56 0.25
N ALA A 148 8.06 20.24 0.17
CA ALA A 148 9.11 19.53 0.92
C ALA A 148 9.16 19.92 2.41
N LEU A 149 8.01 19.85 3.10
CA LEU A 149 7.89 20.20 4.51
C LEU A 149 8.18 18.97 5.37
N VAL A 150 9.02 19.14 6.39
CA VAL A 150 9.04 18.26 7.55
C VAL A 150 8.06 18.80 8.58
N VAL A 151 7.20 17.94 9.09
CA VAL A 151 6.19 18.28 10.09
C VAL A 151 6.53 17.55 11.39
N ALA A 152 6.53 18.27 12.52
CA ALA A 152 6.52 17.70 13.86
C ALA A 152 5.09 17.74 14.40
N MET A 153 4.61 16.62 14.91
CA MET A 153 3.24 16.47 15.42
C MET A 153 3.25 15.74 16.77
N ASP A 154 2.41 16.18 17.70
CA ASP A 154 2.15 15.46 18.94
C ASP A 154 1.37 14.18 18.65
N LYS A 155 1.98 13.01 18.91
CA LYS A 155 1.40 11.72 18.50
C LYS A 155 0.16 11.32 19.32
N ARG A 156 -0.05 11.93 20.48
CA ARG A 156 -1.23 11.62 21.32
C ARG A 156 -2.47 12.33 20.81
N THR A 157 -2.30 13.52 20.26
CA THR A 157 -3.40 14.44 19.94
C THR A 157 -3.56 14.72 18.45
N GLY A 158 -2.55 14.43 17.63
CA GLY A 158 -2.51 14.83 16.22
C GLY A 158 -2.22 16.32 16.02
N ALA A 159 -1.89 17.07 17.09
CA ALA A 159 -1.64 18.50 17.01
C ALA A 159 -0.28 18.79 16.35
N VAL A 160 -0.28 19.64 15.33
CA VAL A 160 0.95 20.11 14.67
C VAL A 160 1.71 21.02 15.64
N LEU A 161 3.00 20.75 15.80
CA LEU A 161 3.89 21.49 16.68
C LEU A 161 4.72 22.51 15.88
N ASP A 162 5.28 22.08 14.74
CA ASP A 162 6.04 22.95 13.85
C ASP A 162 6.16 22.34 12.45
N THR A 163 6.49 23.18 11.48
CA THR A 163 6.85 22.78 10.11
C THR A 163 8.18 23.42 9.71
N TYR A 164 8.95 22.72 8.88
CA TYR A 164 10.21 23.23 8.32
C TYR A 164 10.31 22.86 6.85
N GLN A 165 10.47 23.85 5.96
CA GLN A 165 10.69 23.61 4.53
C GLN A 165 12.16 23.26 4.28
N VAL A 166 12.41 22.04 3.83
CA VAL A 166 13.78 21.52 3.65
C VAL A 166 14.42 22.03 2.35
N ASN A 167 13.62 22.14 1.30
CA ASN A 167 14.08 22.59 -0.01
C ASN A 167 13.05 23.55 -0.62
N PRO A 168 13.45 24.78 -0.99
CA PRO A 168 12.53 25.79 -1.49
C PRO A 168 12.18 25.62 -2.97
N HIS A 169 12.83 24.69 -3.70
CA HIS A 169 12.54 24.49 -5.10
C HIS A 169 11.04 24.12 -5.29
N PRO A 170 10.32 24.72 -6.25
CA PRO A 170 8.88 24.53 -6.34
C PRO A 170 8.43 23.07 -6.48
N LEU A 171 9.21 22.26 -7.19
CA LEU A 171 8.94 20.84 -7.41
C LEU A 171 9.64 19.91 -6.40
N ALA A 172 10.30 20.46 -5.37
CA ALA A 172 10.90 19.64 -4.33
C ALA A 172 9.84 18.90 -3.50
N VAL A 173 10.15 17.65 -3.18
CA VAL A 173 9.29 16.75 -2.41
C VAL A 173 10.09 16.00 -1.36
N ILE A 174 9.44 15.57 -0.27
CA ILE A 174 10.02 14.61 0.65
C ILE A 174 9.32 13.27 0.48
N THR A 175 9.99 12.35 -0.20
CA THR A 175 9.63 10.93 -0.29
C THR A 175 10.42 10.10 0.72
N GLN A 176 11.63 10.54 1.08
CA GLN A 176 12.46 9.85 2.05
C GLN A 176 11.83 9.91 3.44
N SER A 177 11.61 8.75 4.04
CA SER A 177 11.15 8.68 5.42
C SER A 177 12.29 9.10 6.37
N PRO A 178 12.03 9.96 7.36
CA PRO A 178 13.09 10.48 8.21
C PRO A 178 13.66 9.43 9.18
N THR A 179 14.91 9.61 9.62
CA THR A 179 15.50 8.87 10.75
C THR A 179 15.71 9.78 11.93
N PHE A 180 15.30 9.33 13.11
CA PHE A 180 15.64 10.00 14.36
C PHE A 180 16.70 9.23 15.10
N HIS A 181 17.75 9.91 15.54
CA HIS A 181 18.79 9.33 16.37
C HIS A 181 19.39 10.40 17.30
N ASN A 182 19.36 10.14 18.60
CA ASN A 182 19.97 10.98 19.65
C ASN A 182 19.66 12.48 19.53
N GLY A 183 18.39 12.84 19.31
CA GLY A 183 17.94 14.24 19.25
C GLY A 183 18.09 14.90 17.89
N ILE A 184 18.56 14.17 16.87
CA ILE A 184 18.76 14.66 15.51
C ILE A 184 17.87 13.87 14.55
N LEU A 185 17.16 14.60 13.69
CA LEU A 185 16.33 14.07 12.63
C LEU A 185 17.05 14.25 11.28
N PHE A 186 17.17 13.18 10.50
CA PHE A 186 17.80 13.18 9.18
C PHE A 186 16.78 12.90 8.09
N VAL A 187 16.82 13.70 7.01
CA VAL A 187 15.90 13.56 5.87
C VAL A 187 16.49 14.25 4.65
N GLY A 188 16.20 13.70 3.47
CA GLY A 188 16.56 14.28 2.19
C GLY A 188 15.34 14.60 1.32
N THR A 189 15.60 15.29 0.20
CA THR A 189 14.56 15.70 -0.75
C THR A 189 14.79 15.11 -2.14
N GLY A 190 13.70 14.69 -2.78
CA GLY A 190 13.61 14.42 -4.20
C GLY A 190 12.88 15.54 -4.95
N SER A 191 12.53 15.30 -6.22
CA SER A 191 11.85 16.30 -7.04
C SER A 191 10.89 15.70 -8.06
N TYR A 192 9.79 16.42 -8.31
CA TYR A 192 8.95 16.21 -9.50
C TYR A 192 9.43 17.01 -10.73
N GLU A 193 10.62 17.64 -10.67
CA GLU A 193 11.19 18.31 -11.84
C GLU A 193 11.66 17.33 -12.91
N GLU A 194 12.08 16.12 -12.52
CA GLU A 194 12.48 15.06 -13.44
C GLU A 194 11.43 14.74 -14.51
N PRO A 195 10.14 14.49 -14.17
CA PRO A 195 9.08 14.32 -15.17
C PRO A 195 8.51 15.63 -15.72
N ALA A 196 8.92 16.82 -15.23
CA ALA A 196 8.30 18.09 -15.62
C ALA A 196 8.35 18.39 -17.14
N PRO A 197 9.43 18.09 -17.87
CA PRO A 197 9.48 18.28 -19.33
C PRO A 197 8.41 17.49 -20.11
N LEU A 198 7.96 16.34 -19.59
CA LEU A 198 6.87 15.55 -20.21
C LEU A 198 5.49 16.11 -19.91
N ARG A 199 5.35 16.83 -18.79
CA ARG A 199 4.05 17.27 -18.27
C ARG A 199 3.72 18.70 -18.67
N PHE A 200 4.73 19.53 -18.90
CA PHE A 200 4.55 20.95 -19.19
C PHE A 200 5.25 21.33 -20.49
N PRO A 201 4.50 21.61 -21.56
CA PRO A 201 5.07 22.09 -22.82
C PRO A 201 5.94 23.33 -22.61
N GLY A 202 7.18 23.29 -23.10
CA GLY A 202 8.14 24.39 -23.00
C GLY A 202 8.81 24.56 -21.63
N TYR A 203 8.66 23.60 -20.71
CA TYR A 203 9.44 23.57 -19.47
C TYR A 203 10.93 23.47 -19.80
N LYS A 204 11.74 24.37 -19.24
CA LYS A 204 13.20 24.35 -19.39
C LYS A 204 13.80 23.61 -18.22
N CYS A 205 14.27 22.39 -18.48
CA CYS A 205 14.95 21.58 -17.50
C CYS A 205 16.39 22.09 -17.27
N CYS A 206 16.93 22.01 -16.07
CA CYS A 206 16.32 21.79 -14.76
C CYS A 206 17.13 22.59 -13.74
N THR A 207 16.56 22.84 -12.55
CA THR A 207 17.23 23.69 -11.53
C THR A 207 17.20 23.12 -10.11
N PHE A 208 16.48 22.03 -9.87
CA PHE A 208 16.45 21.32 -8.60
C PHE A 208 17.83 20.77 -8.27
N ILE A 209 18.25 20.96 -7.02
CA ILE A 209 19.41 20.29 -6.43
C ILE A 209 18.91 19.55 -5.21
N GLY A 210 19.18 18.24 -5.15
CA GLY A 210 18.91 17.45 -3.95
C GLY A 210 19.71 17.93 -2.75
N ASN A 211 19.14 17.79 -1.56
CA ASN A 211 19.87 18.00 -0.33
C ASN A 211 19.49 16.97 0.74
N PHE A 212 20.42 16.77 1.67
CA PHE A 212 20.25 15.96 2.88
C PHE A 212 20.49 16.86 4.09
N VAL A 213 19.57 16.86 5.05
CA VAL A 213 19.63 17.77 6.20
C VAL A 213 19.61 17.03 7.52
N ALA A 214 20.19 17.68 8.54
CA ALA A 214 19.93 17.36 9.92
C ALA A 214 19.16 18.49 10.60
N LEU A 215 18.06 18.12 11.25
CA LEU A 215 17.24 19.00 12.06
C LEU A 215 17.32 18.57 13.53
N THR A 216 17.20 19.53 14.43
CA THR A 216 16.91 19.28 15.85
C THR A 216 15.53 19.85 16.16
N PHE A 217 14.80 19.22 17.07
CA PHE A 217 13.51 19.73 17.53
C PHE A 217 13.57 20.09 19.01
N SER A 218 13.35 21.37 19.34
CA SER A 218 13.27 21.78 20.74
C SER A 218 11.89 21.47 21.29
N ARG A 219 11.82 20.55 22.27
CA ARG A 219 10.58 20.24 22.99
C ARG A 219 10.05 21.40 23.84
N GLN A 220 10.93 22.33 24.25
CA GLN A 220 10.54 23.50 25.05
C GLN A 220 9.91 24.59 24.18
N THR A 221 10.56 24.95 23.07
CA THR A 221 10.05 26.00 22.18
C THR A 221 9.11 25.46 21.12
N ARG A 222 9.01 24.13 20.97
CA ARG A 222 8.28 23.43 19.90
C ARG A 222 8.69 23.93 18.51
N LYS A 223 10.00 24.02 18.28
CA LYS A 223 10.55 24.52 17.01
C LYS A 223 11.68 23.67 16.48
N PHE A 224 11.69 23.48 15.17
CA PHE A 224 12.84 22.96 14.45
C PHE A 224 13.99 23.96 14.46
N ARG A 225 15.21 23.42 14.40
CA ARG A 225 16.43 24.16 14.09
C ARG A 225 17.27 23.34 13.12
N LEU A 226 17.66 23.98 12.03
CA LEU A 226 18.63 23.41 11.09
C LEU A 226 19.97 23.26 11.79
N LYS A 227 20.53 22.05 11.73
CA LYS A 227 21.86 21.73 12.25
C LYS A 227 22.91 21.84 11.14
N TRP A 228 22.62 21.23 9.99
CA TRP A 228 23.39 21.35 8.77
C TRP A 228 22.53 20.97 7.57
N ASP A 229 22.92 21.46 6.39
CA ASP A 229 22.29 21.21 5.10
C ASP A 229 23.39 20.87 4.08
N LEU A 230 23.32 19.68 3.50
CA LEU A 230 24.30 19.18 2.55
C LEU A 230 23.65 19.04 1.16
N PRO A 231 23.97 19.94 0.21
CA PRO A 231 23.55 19.75 -1.17
C PRO A 231 24.31 18.58 -1.82
N THR A 232 23.63 17.85 -2.70
CA THR A 232 24.21 16.71 -3.44
C THR A 232 24.91 17.11 -4.74
N LEU A 233 24.73 18.36 -5.18
CA LEU A 233 25.35 18.96 -6.36
C LEU A 233 25.87 20.37 -6.05
N PRO A 234 26.85 20.89 -6.82
CA PRO A 234 27.33 22.26 -6.66
C PRO A 234 26.23 23.30 -6.95
N SER A 235 25.91 24.14 -5.96
CA SER A 235 24.93 25.21 -6.11
C SER A 235 25.40 26.32 -7.07
N GLY A 236 24.46 27.00 -7.75
CA GLY A 236 24.77 28.11 -8.65
C GLY A 236 25.45 27.70 -9.96
N THR A 237 25.33 26.42 -10.33
CA THR A 237 25.88 25.84 -11.57
C THR A 237 24.74 25.29 -12.46
N ALA A 238 25.07 24.75 -13.63
CA ALA A 238 24.09 24.10 -14.51
C ALA A 238 23.79 22.62 -14.15
N TRP A 239 24.33 22.14 -13.03
CA TRP A 239 23.99 20.82 -12.49
C TRP A 239 22.61 20.85 -11.85
N SER A 240 21.81 19.81 -12.10
CA SER A 240 20.52 19.60 -11.45
C SER A 240 20.24 18.11 -11.24
N GLY A 241 19.32 17.78 -10.34
CA GLY A 241 18.97 16.41 -9.94
C GLY A 241 19.65 15.96 -8.65
N ALA A 242 20.15 14.72 -8.68
CA ALA A 242 20.76 13.98 -7.57
C ALA A 242 19.91 14.03 -6.28
N GLY A 243 18.61 13.78 -6.42
CA GLY A 243 17.66 13.77 -5.31
C GLY A 243 17.99 12.68 -4.28
N VAL A 244 17.65 12.94 -3.02
CA VAL A 244 17.72 11.98 -1.91
C VAL A 244 16.30 11.54 -1.58
N TRP A 245 15.79 10.55 -2.33
CA TRP A 245 14.35 10.27 -2.41
C TRP A 245 13.95 8.86 -1.98
N GLY A 246 14.93 8.01 -1.65
CA GLY A 246 14.73 6.60 -1.32
C GLY A 246 14.12 6.32 0.07
N SER A 247 14.51 5.20 0.68
CA SER A 247 14.10 4.80 2.02
C SER A 247 14.85 5.54 3.12
N GLN A 248 14.49 5.24 4.37
CA GLN A 248 15.03 5.86 5.57
C GLN A 248 16.57 5.70 5.71
N PRO A 249 17.34 6.77 6.01
CA PRO A 249 18.79 6.68 6.14
C PRO A 249 19.21 5.84 7.36
N SER A 250 20.28 5.04 7.24
CA SER A 250 20.78 4.20 8.33
C SER A 250 21.89 4.87 9.15
N ILE A 251 22.03 4.46 10.41
CA ILE A 251 22.97 5.02 11.38
C ILE A 251 24.05 3.99 11.75
N ASP A 252 25.30 4.42 11.72
CA ASP A 252 26.44 3.77 12.38
C ASP A 252 26.89 4.62 13.56
N GLU A 253 26.41 4.25 14.75
CA GLU A 253 26.73 4.93 16.01
C GLU A 253 28.22 4.85 16.34
N LYS A 254 28.85 3.70 16.04
CA LYS A 254 30.26 3.42 16.38
C LYS A 254 31.20 4.41 15.69
N ARG A 255 30.87 4.84 14.48
CA ARG A 255 31.65 5.82 13.69
C ARG A 255 31.01 7.20 13.62
N ASN A 256 29.91 7.42 14.34
CA ASN A 256 29.15 8.67 14.37
C ASN A 256 28.78 9.17 12.96
N GLN A 257 28.16 8.28 12.17
CA GLN A 257 27.83 8.57 10.78
C GLN A 257 26.44 8.07 10.36
N VAL A 258 25.89 8.73 9.35
CA VAL A 258 24.60 8.41 8.73
C VAL A 258 24.81 8.18 7.24
N PHE A 259 24.13 7.17 6.69
CA PHE A 259 24.24 6.77 5.28
C PHE A 259 22.98 7.10 4.49
N PHE A 260 23.16 7.58 3.27
CA PHE A 260 22.07 7.80 2.32
C PHE A 260 22.54 7.55 0.87
N GLY A 261 21.57 7.36 -0.02
CA GLY A 261 21.76 7.21 -1.46
C GLY A 261 21.24 8.42 -2.22
N THR A 262 21.81 8.68 -3.39
CA THR A 262 21.40 9.76 -4.30
C THR A 262 20.99 9.22 -5.67
N GLY A 263 20.13 9.98 -6.35
CA GLY A 263 19.69 9.69 -7.70
C GLY A 263 20.60 10.23 -8.82
N ASN A 264 20.08 10.14 -10.03
CA ASN A 264 20.65 10.58 -11.28
C ASN A 264 20.65 12.12 -11.39
N VAL A 265 21.41 12.67 -12.34
CA VAL A 265 21.34 14.10 -12.68
C VAL A 265 20.28 14.35 -13.75
N TYR A 266 19.64 15.52 -13.74
CA TYR A 266 18.64 15.89 -14.74
C TYR A 266 19.27 16.69 -15.89
N SER A 267 20.26 17.52 -15.55
CA SER A 267 21.09 18.29 -16.48
C SER A 267 22.49 18.50 -15.91
N PHE A 268 23.45 18.81 -16.78
CA PHE A 268 24.83 19.08 -16.40
C PHE A 268 25.49 20.13 -17.33
N PRO A 269 26.59 20.79 -16.92
CA PRO A 269 27.33 21.73 -17.76
C PRO A 269 28.00 21.04 -18.97
N GLN A 270 27.91 21.64 -20.16
CA GLN A 270 28.37 21.04 -21.42
C GLN A 270 29.85 20.60 -21.39
N GLU A 271 30.71 21.28 -20.62
CA GLU A 271 32.11 20.89 -20.47
C GLU A 271 32.29 19.49 -19.88
N PHE A 272 31.29 18.94 -19.16
CA PHE A 272 31.28 17.58 -18.62
C PHE A 272 30.56 16.56 -19.50
N ALA A 273 30.12 16.92 -20.71
CA ALA A 273 29.47 15.98 -21.64
C ALA A 273 30.34 14.75 -21.96
N HIS A 274 31.67 14.91 -21.96
CA HIS A 274 32.61 13.80 -22.14
C HIS A 274 32.49 12.73 -21.03
N CYS A 275 32.10 13.12 -19.81
CA CYS A 275 31.94 12.18 -18.69
C CYS A 275 30.78 11.18 -18.87
N ALA A 276 29.87 11.39 -19.83
CA ALA A 276 28.76 10.47 -20.12
C ALA A 276 29.23 9.07 -20.53
N ASN A 277 30.42 8.99 -21.13
CA ASN A 277 31.00 7.76 -21.65
C ASN A 277 32.25 7.32 -20.88
N GLU A 278 32.54 7.96 -19.74
CA GLU A 278 33.70 7.66 -18.90
C GLU A 278 33.30 7.00 -17.57
N THR A 279 34.28 6.77 -16.70
CA THR A 279 34.07 6.25 -15.36
C THR A 279 33.47 7.30 -14.42
N SER A 280 32.98 6.86 -13.27
CA SER A 280 32.43 7.76 -12.23
C SER A 280 33.46 8.77 -11.66
N GLU A 281 34.76 8.55 -11.92
CA GLU A 281 35.85 9.43 -11.48
C GLU A 281 35.98 10.71 -12.34
N CYS A 282 35.38 10.74 -13.54
CA CYS A 282 35.42 11.91 -14.42
C CYS A 282 34.68 13.12 -13.82
N MET A 283 33.66 12.88 -13.00
CA MET A 283 32.83 13.94 -12.43
C MET A 283 33.56 14.74 -11.34
N PRO A 284 33.36 16.06 -11.28
CA PRO A 284 34.02 16.89 -10.28
C PRO A 284 33.59 16.53 -8.87
N ARG A 285 34.40 16.96 -7.89
CA ARG A 285 34.05 16.81 -6.47
C ARG A 285 32.73 17.52 -6.18
N GLY A 286 31.87 16.90 -5.36
CA GLY A 286 30.58 17.45 -4.99
C GLY A 286 29.44 17.16 -5.99
N VAL A 287 29.71 16.55 -7.14
CA VAL A 287 28.66 15.98 -8.02
C VAL A 287 28.35 14.57 -7.55
N ASN A 288 27.43 14.44 -6.61
CA ASN A 288 27.15 13.17 -5.94
C ASN A 288 25.93 12.49 -6.56
N GLN A 289 25.97 12.23 -7.87
CA GLN A 289 24.98 11.43 -8.59
C GLN A 289 25.23 9.94 -8.39
N GLU A 290 24.18 9.14 -8.29
CA GLU A 290 24.27 7.68 -8.16
C GLU A 290 25.34 7.26 -7.14
N ALA A 291 25.25 7.85 -5.95
CA ALA A 291 26.26 7.74 -4.92
C ALA A 291 25.67 7.20 -3.62
N ILE A 292 26.47 6.41 -2.92
CA ILE A 292 26.28 6.13 -1.50
C ILE A 292 27.22 7.03 -0.72
N ILE A 293 26.68 7.70 0.30
CA ILE A 293 27.40 8.71 1.05
C ILE A 293 27.28 8.42 2.53
N ALA A 294 28.41 8.50 3.23
CA ALA A 294 28.45 8.55 4.69
C ALA A 294 28.82 9.96 5.14
N VAL A 295 28.02 10.56 6.01
CA VAL A 295 28.32 11.86 6.61
C VAL A 295 28.36 11.78 8.12
N ASN A 296 29.21 12.60 8.72
CA ASN A 296 29.27 12.75 10.17
C ASN A 296 27.95 13.30 10.72
N ILE A 297 27.37 12.62 11.71
CA ILE A 297 26.08 12.99 12.34
C ILE A 297 26.09 14.42 12.88
N ALA A 298 27.19 14.85 13.50
CA ALA A 298 27.26 16.12 14.19
C ALA A 298 27.52 17.30 13.25
N SER A 299 28.30 17.11 12.19
CA SER A 299 28.78 18.21 11.34
C SER A 299 28.27 18.20 9.90
N GLY A 300 27.67 17.10 9.43
CA GLY A 300 27.27 16.94 8.03
C GLY A 300 28.44 16.79 7.05
N LYS A 301 29.68 16.65 7.57
CA LYS A 301 30.87 16.50 6.72
C LYS A 301 30.89 15.09 6.14
N GLU A 302 31.14 14.99 4.84
CA GLU A 302 31.39 13.72 4.15
C GLU A 302 32.56 12.98 4.82
N ASN A 303 32.29 11.78 5.33
CA ASN A 303 33.32 10.83 5.75
C ASN A 303 33.86 10.09 4.52
N TRP A 304 32.95 9.63 3.66
CA TRP A 304 33.26 9.07 2.35
C TRP A 304 32.07 9.19 1.40
N VAL A 305 32.38 9.20 0.10
CA VAL A 305 31.41 9.20 -1.01
C VAL A 305 31.84 8.09 -1.97
N ARG A 306 30.89 7.24 -2.36
CA ARG A 306 31.12 6.19 -3.35
C ARG A 306 30.13 6.33 -4.51
N ARG A 307 30.63 6.83 -5.64
CA ARG A 307 29.91 6.85 -6.93
C ARG A 307 30.20 5.55 -7.66
N ILE A 308 29.14 4.84 -8.04
CA ILE A 308 29.28 3.50 -8.60
C ILE A 308 29.16 3.55 -10.13
N THR A 309 28.17 4.26 -10.65
CA THR A 309 27.90 4.31 -12.08
C THR A 309 28.53 5.52 -12.75
N LYS A 310 28.71 5.42 -14.08
CA LYS A 310 29.01 6.57 -14.95
C LYS A 310 27.90 7.63 -14.86
N MET A 311 28.11 8.79 -15.48
CA MET A 311 27.10 9.85 -15.47
C MET A 311 25.76 9.33 -16.02
N ASP A 312 24.72 9.48 -15.21
CA ASP A 312 23.34 9.17 -15.52
C ASP A 312 22.57 10.48 -15.62
N ALA A 313 22.52 11.06 -16.82
CA ALA A 313 21.68 12.22 -17.08
C ALA A 313 20.35 11.78 -17.71
N TRP A 314 19.30 11.86 -16.91
CA TRP A 314 17.97 11.40 -17.29
C TRP A 314 16.89 12.35 -16.76
N ASN A 315 15.93 12.67 -17.62
CA ASN A 315 14.71 13.36 -17.26
C ASN A 315 13.63 13.01 -18.29
N GLY A 316 12.41 13.48 -18.09
CA GLY A 316 11.28 13.16 -18.95
C GLY A 316 11.49 13.48 -20.44
N ALA A 317 12.26 14.51 -20.79
CA ALA A 317 12.54 14.88 -22.18
C ALA A 317 13.24 13.74 -22.95
N CYS A 318 14.02 12.91 -22.25
CA CYS A 318 14.77 11.80 -22.81
C CYS A 318 13.92 10.62 -23.27
N VAL A 319 12.64 10.57 -22.87
CA VAL A 319 11.68 9.52 -23.27
C VAL A 319 10.46 10.09 -24.00
N ALA A 320 10.48 11.39 -24.34
CA ALA A 320 9.46 12.00 -25.18
C ALA A 320 9.44 11.37 -26.59
N THR A 321 8.31 11.45 -27.28
CA THR A 321 8.17 10.99 -28.67
C THR A 321 7.77 12.14 -29.59
N PRO A 322 8.68 12.67 -30.43
CA PRO A 322 10.11 12.36 -30.50
C PRO A 322 10.88 12.86 -29.25
N ILE A 323 12.09 12.33 -29.02
CA ILE A 323 12.96 12.76 -27.90
C ILE A 323 13.20 14.27 -28.03
N ASP A 324 13.00 15.00 -26.94
CA ASP A 324 13.34 16.42 -26.86
C ASP A 324 14.85 16.55 -26.58
N LYS A 325 15.61 16.70 -27.68
CA LYS A 325 17.07 16.81 -27.66
C LYS A 325 17.58 18.12 -27.04
N GLU A 326 16.73 19.13 -26.86
CA GLU A 326 17.14 20.38 -26.23
C GLU A 326 17.17 20.24 -24.70
N ASN A 327 16.22 19.52 -24.12
CA ASN A 327 16.14 19.27 -22.67
C ASN A 327 16.78 17.94 -22.23
N CYS A 328 16.96 16.97 -23.12
CA CYS A 328 17.68 15.74 -22.79
C CYS A 328 19.19 15.98 -22.89
N ALA A 329 19.84 16.17 -21.74
CA ALA A 329 21.23 16.61 -21.65
C ALA A 329 22.26 15.58 -22.18
N GLN A 330 21.87 14.32 -22.36
CA GLN A 330 22.78 13.24 -22.75
C GLN A 330 22.21 12.42 -23.91
N ASP A 331 23.07 12.08 -24.88
CA ASP A 331 22.76 11.20 -26.01
C ASP A 331 23.84 10.10 -26.11
N PRO A 332 23.51 8.81 -25.92
CA PRO A 332 22.18 8.30 -25.56
C PRO A 332 21.78 8.72 -24.13
N PRO A 333 20.48 8.81 -23.83
CA PRO A 333 19.99 9.12 -22.49
C PRO A 333 20.63 8.29 -21.38
N GLY A 334 20.66 8.87 -20.18
CA GLY A 334 20.91 8.13 -18.95
C GLY A 334 19.94 6.97 -18.73
N THR A 335 20.22 6.14 -17.74
CA THR A 335 19.49 4.90 -17.48
C THR A 335 18.38 5.04 -16.46
N ASP A 336 18.30 6.17 -15.74
CA ASP A 336 17.49 6.29 -14.51
C ASP A 336 17.87 5.19 -13.51
N GLY A 337 19.17 5.13 -13.22
CA GLY A 337 19.80 4.06 -12.45
C GLY A 337 19.53 4.14 -10.95
N ASP A 338 19.14 5.31 -10.43
CA ASP A 338 19.04 5.73 -9.03
C ASP A 338 19.38 4.71 -7.94
N PHE A 339 20.10 5.19 -6.92
CA PHE A 339 19.93 4.66 -5.57
C PHE A 339 18.58 5.10 -4.98
N GLY A 340 17.50 4.50 -5.48
CA GLY A 340 16.11 4.69 -5.02
C GLY A 340 15.81 4.12 -3.63
N MET A 341 16.84 3.92 -2.81
CA MET A 341 16.76 3.53 -1.40
C MET A 341 17.99 4.01 -0.62
N ALA A 342 17.87 4.14 0.69
CA ALA A 342 19.04 4.29 1.54
C ALA A 342 19.60 2.90 1.94
N PRO A 343 20.91 2.80 2.22
CA PRO A 343 21.52 1.54 2.63
C PRO A 343 21.00 1.02 3.99
N GLY A 344 20.92 -0.29 4.15
CA GLY A 344 20.76 -0.94 5.45
C GLY A 344 22.11 -1.25 6.10
N PHE A 345 22.27 -0.98 7.39
CA PHE A 345 23.52 -1.22 8.12
C PHE A 345 23.56 -2.63 8.72
N VAL A 346 24.69 -3.33 8.57
CA VAL A 346 24.93 -4.67 9.13
C VAL A 346 26.21 -4.66 9.96
N SER A 347 26.06 -5.02 11.24
CA SER A 347 27.18 -5.09 12.18
C SER A 347 27.95 -6.40 12.02
N ALA A 348 29.28 -6.33 11.95
CA ALA A 348 30.14 -7.52 12.00
C ALA A 348 29.97 -8.31 13.30
N LYS A 349 29.63 -7.61 14.40
CA LYS A 349 29.48 -8.23 15.71
C LYS A 349 28.34 -9.24 15.75
N THR A 350 27.25 -8.98 15.03
CA THR A 350 26.04 -9.81 15.05
C THR A 350 26.04 -10.84 13.92
N SER A 351 26.53 -10.45 12.75
CA SER A 351 26.59 -11.26 11.52
C SER A 351 27.81 -12.18 11.41
N GLY A 352 28.87 -11.95 12.18
CA GLY A 352 30.14 -12.69 12.03
C GLY A 352 30.92 -12.32 10.77
N LEU A 353 30.60 -11.17 10.15
CA LEU A 353 31.38 -10.58 9.06
C LEU A 353 32.76 -10.13 9.56
N LYS A 354 33.69 -9.92 8.60
CA LYS A 354 35.03 -9.39 8.91
C LYS A 354 35.01 -7.90 9.27
N GLU A 355 34.03 -7.17 8.77
CA GLU A 355 33.86 -5.74 8.97
C GLU A 355 32.37 -5.36 8.92
N ASP A 356 32.03 -4.21 9.52
CA ASP A 356 30.68 -3.64 9.43
C ASP A 356 30.45 -3.19 7.99
N ILE A 357 29.28 -3.50 7.43
CA ILE A 357 28.94 -3.17 6.04
C ILE A 357 27.62 -2.41 5.95
N VAL A 358 27.41 -1.77 4.82
CA VAL A 358 26.09 -1.30 4.38
C VAL A 358 25.70 -2.03 3.12
N VAL A 359 24.42 -2.41 3.02
CA VAL A 359 23.84 -3.09 1.86
C VAL A 359 22.82 -2.20 1.18
N VAL A 360 22.86 -2.11 -0.15
CA VAL A 360 21.95 -1.27 -0.92
C VAL A 360 21.65 -1.89 -2.29
N GLY A 361 20.46 -1.66 -2.81
CA GLY A 361 20.08 -1.99 -4.17
C GLY A 361 19.93 -0.75 -5.03
N GLN A 362 20.06 -0.92 -6.34
CA GLN A 362 19.98 0.15 -7.34
C GLN A 362 18.91 -0.18 -8.40
N LYS A 363 18.32 0.83 -9.06
CA LYS A 363 17.32 0.60 -10.12
C LYS A 363 17.90 -0.16 -11.32
N ASN A 364 19.20 -0.23 -11.50
CA ASN A 364 19.82 -1.13 -12.49
C ASN A 364 19.82 -2.63 -12.07
N ALA A 365 19.07 -3.02 -11.03
CA ALA A 365 18.99 -4.39 -10.52
C ALA A 365 20.29 -4.97 -9.92
N ASN A 366 21.25 -4.13 -9.57
CA ASN A 366 22.42 -4.55 -8.79
C ASN A 366 22.17 -4.41 -7.29
N LEU A 367 22.73 -5.35 -6.52
CA LEU A 367 22.91 -5.27 -5.08
C LEU A 367 24.39 -5.07 -4.76
N TYR A 368 24.66 -4.23 -3.76
CA TYR A 368 25.99 -3.87 -3.33
C TYR A 368 26.12 -4.06 -1.82
N ALA A 369 27.28 -4.56 -1.39
CA ALA A 369 27.78 -4.34 -0.04
C ALA A 369 29.02 -3.47 -0.08
N LEU A 370 29.02 -2.44 0.77
CA LEU A 370 30.16 -1.54 0.95
C LEU A 370 30.63 -1.61 2.39
N SER A 371 31.93 -1.44 2.61
CA SER A 371 32.50 -1.20 3.93
C SER A 371 31.83 0.01 4.57
N ALA A 372 31.25 -0.15 5.76
CA ALA A 372 30.65 0.99 6.47
C ALA A 372 31.69 2.05 6.84
N GLU A 373 32.96 1.63 7.03
CA GLU A 373 34.05 2.51 7.42
C GLU A 373 34.61 3.33 6.26
N LYS A 374 34.75 2.71 5.08
CA LYS A 374 35.52 3.31 3.96
C LYS A 374 34.74 3.50 2.67
N GLY A 375 33.54 2.92 2.54
CA GLY A 375 32.80 2.89 1.27
C GLY A 375 33.44 2.00 0.20
N GLU A 376 34.43 1.18 0.56
CA GLU A 376 35.07 0.21 -0.33
C GLU A 376 34.09 -0.92 -0.68
N MET A 377 34.12 -1.40 -1.91
CA MET A 377 33.19 -2.44 -2.35
C MET A 377 33.62 -3.79 -1.78
N VAL A 378 32.71 -4.44 -1.06
CA VAL A 378 32.92 -5.77 -0.49
C VAL A 378 32.47 -6.84 -1.48
N TRP A 379 31.26 -6.68 -2.02
CA TRP A 379 30.74 -7.49 -3.12
C TRP A 379 29.68 -6.70 -3.91
N GLN A 380 29.46 -7.13 -5.14
CA GLN A 380 28.39 -6.69 -6.02
C GLN A 380 27.80 -7.92 -6.71
N VAL A 381 26.47 -7.94 -6.86
CA VAL A 381 25.77 -8.98 -7.62
C VAL A 381 24.67 -8.35 -8.47
N ASN A 382 24.64 -8.73 -9.73
CA ASN A 382 23.54 -8.40 -10.63
C ASN A 382 22.42 -9.42 -10.41
N THR A 383 21.22 -8.93 -10.07
CA THR A 383 20.05 -9.78 -9.77
C THR A 383 19.12 -9.95 -10.96
N SER A 384 19.23 -9.10 -11.97
CA SER A 384 18.56 -9.20 -13.26
C SER A 384 19.32 -8.35 -14.29
N PRO A 385 19.29 -8.69 -15.59
CA PRO A 385 19.75 -7.79 -16.65
C PRO A 385 19.20 -6.38 -16.47
N ASP A 386 20.05 -5.39 -16.79
CA ASP A 386 19.74 -3.97 -16.65
C ASP A 386 18.47 -3.62 -17.45
N LEU A 387 17.50 -3.01 -16.79
CA LEU A 387 16.27 -2.51 -17.40
C LEU A 387 16.21 -0.99 -17.18
N GLN A 388 15.90 -0.23 -18.23
CA GLN A 388 15.52 1.18 -18.07
C GLN A 388 14.27 1.26 -17.19
N GLY A 389 14.33 2.05 -16.11
CA GLY A 389 13.14 2.49 -15.36
C GLY A 389 12.67 1.62 -14.19
N GLY A 390 13.55 0.84 -13.56
CA GLY A 390 13.31 0.42 -12.17
C GLY A 390 13.46 -1.06 -11.85
N GLY A 391 14.64 -1.44 -11.40
CA GLY A 391 14.94 -2.67 -10.67
C GLY A 391 14.66 -2.50 -9.18
N ILE A 392 15.70 -2.61 -8.34
CA ILE A 392 15.51 -2.61 -6.88
C ILE A 392 15.31 -1.16 -6.40
N SER A 393 14.18 -0.88 -5.73
CA SER A 393 13.81 0.44 -5.23
C SER A 393 13.04 0.37 -3.91
N TRP A 394 12.91 1.50 -3.22
CA TRP A 394 12.16 1.70 -1.97
C TRP A 394 12.66 0.95 -0.74
N GLY A 395 13.49 -0.07 -0.89
CA GLY A 395 14.22 -0.68 0.22
C GLY A 395 14.36 -2.19 0.11
N LEU A 396 15.05 -2.74 1.11
CA LEU A 396 15.40 -4.15 1.26
C LEU A 396 15.08 -4.58 2.69
N ALA A 397 15.10 -5.89 2.95
CA ALA A 397 15.24 -6.42 4.30
C ALA A 397 16.59 -7.12 4.44
N VAL A 398 17.25 -6.93 5.57
CA VAL A 398 18.58 -7.48 5.82
C VAL A 398 18.62 -8.00 7.25
N ASP A 399 19.05 -9.25 7.40
CA ASP A 399 19.42 -9.78 8.71
C ASP A 399 20.92 -10.14 8.75
N ASP A 400 21.32 -10.81 9.82
CA ASP A 400 22.72 -11.21 10.03
C ASP A 400 23.25 -12.24 9.01
N GLU A 401 22.40 -12.82 8.16
CA GLU A 401 22.76 -13.93 7.26
C GLU A 401 22.50 -13.60 5.79
N ALA A 402 21.45 -12.84 5.49
CA ALA A 402 21.00 -12.62 4.11
C ALA A 402 20.31 -11.27 3.90
N VAL A 403 20.26 -10.92 2.62
CA VAL A 403 19.62 -9.73 2.05
C VAL A 403 18.44 -10.21 1.21
N TYR A 404 17.26 -9.67 1.47
CA TYR A 404 16.01 -9.98 0.79
C TYR A 404 15.58 -8.81 -0.07
N TYR A 405 15.24 -9.10 -1.32
CA TYR A 405 14.93 -8.09 -2.33
C TYR A 405 13.75 -8.53 -3.19
N ASN A 406 13.11 -7.54 -3.78
CA ASN A 406 12.08 -7.69 -4.80
C ASN A 406 12.50 -6.92 -6.05
N LEU A 407 12.18 -7.49 -7.21
CA LEU A 407 12.29 -6.85 -8.51
C LEU A 407 10.87 -6.62 -9.05
N PRO A 408 10.45 -5.36 -9.28
CA PRO A 408 9.10 -5.05 -9.74
C PRO A 408 8.88 -5.41 -11.21
N TYR A 409 9.93 -5.32 -12.02
CA TYR A 409 9.94 -5.67 -13.43
C TYR A 409 11.17 -6.54 -13.70
N GLY A 410 10.98 -7.68 -14.33
CA GLY A 410 12.05 -8.52 -14.86
C GLY A 410 12.19 -8.32 -16.38
N LEU A 411 12.87 -9.25 -17.04
CA LEU A 411 13.48 -9.23 -18.39
C LEU A 411 12.74 -8.57 -19.59
N GLY A 412 11.52 -8.05 -19.46
CA GLY A 412 10.68 -7.57 -20.57
C GLY A 412 10.47 -6.05 -20.71
N GLY A 413 11.09 -5.21 -19.87
CA GLY A 413 10.87 -3.74 -19.91
C GLY A 413 9.45 -3.34 -19.48
N PHE A 414 9.05 -2.08 -19.75
CA PHE A 414 7.74 -1.48 -19.40
C PHE A 414 6.50 -2.12 -20.11
N GLY A 415 6.61 -3.36 -20.60
CA GLY A 415 5.47 -4.13 -21.07
C GLY A 415 4.70 -4.71 -19.88
N PHE A 416 3.61 -4.04 -19.48
CA PHE A 416 2.71 -4.49 -18.39
C PHE A 416 2.03 -5.86 -18.62
N ASN A 417 2.37 -6.60 -19.69
CA ASN A 417 1.62 -7.79 -20.12
C ASN A 417 2.13 -9.14 -19.57
N GLU A 418 3.28 -9.20 -18.90
CA GLU A 418 3.77 -10.45 -18.29
C GLU A 418 4.31 -10.19 -16.87
N SER A 419 3.91 -11.00 -15.87
CA SER A 419 4.56 -10.95 -14.55
C SER A 419 6.02 -11.35 -14.66
N THR A 420 6.86 -10.35 -14.61
CA THR A 420 8.31 -10.49 -14.59
C THR A 420 8.87 -10.17 -13.20
N ALA A 421 8.01 -9.99 -12.18
CA ALA A 421 8.46 -9.70 -10.83
C ALA A 421 9.11 -10.93 -10.17
N PHE A 422 10.14 -10.67 -9.35
CA PHE A 422 10.85 -11.70 -8.59
C PHE A 422 11.02 -11.30 -7.12
N TYR A 423 10.96 -12.30 -6.25
CA TYR A 423 11.53 -12.23 -4.90
C TYR A 423 12.86 -12.96 -4.88
N GLY A 424 13.83 -12.46 -4.15
CA GLY A 424 15.13 -13.11 -4.04
C GLY A 424 15.81 -12.91 -2.71
N ALA A 425 16.82 -13.74 -2.48
CA ALA A 425 17.75 -13.59 -1.38
C ALA A 425 19.19 -13.85 -1.81
N VAL A 426 20.11 -13.05 -1.27
CA VAL A 426 21.55 -13.27 -1.38
C VAL A 426 22.20 -13.32 0.00
N GLY A 427 23.29 -14.06 0.14
CA GLY A 427 24.05 -14.13 1.39
C GLY A 427 24.71 -12.79 1.71
N VAL A 428 24.58 -12.31 2.95
CA VAL A 428 25.13 -11.01 3.37
C VAL A 428 26.66 -10.94 3.28
N LYS A 429 27.31 -12.10 3.35
CA LYS A 429 28.78 -12.23 3.38
C LYS A 429 29.44 -12.13 2.01
N ASP A 430 28.82 -12.67 0.97
CA ASP A 430 29.46 -12.84 -0.33
C ASP A 430 28.55 -12.53 -1.52
N GLY A 431 27.32 -12.07 -1.27
CA GLY A 431 26.35 -11.73 -2.31
C GLY A 431 25.88 -12.93 -3.13
N LYS A 432 26.22 -14.17 -2.74
CA LYS A 432 25.79 -15.35 -3.49
C LYS A 432 24.29 -15.53 -3.39
N LYS A 433 23.66 -15.78 -4.53
CA LYS A 433 22.24 -16.12 -4.61
C LYS A 433 21.94 -17.35 -3.75
N LEU A 434 21.00 -17.17 -2.82
CA LEU A 434 20.47 -18.24 -1.99
C LEU A 434 19.25 -18.86 -2.67
N TRP A 435 18.32 -18.01 -3.11
CA TRP A 435 17.13 -18.42 -3.86
C TRP A 435 16.56 -17.21 -4.61
N GLU A 436 15.72 -17.51 -5.60
CA GLU A 436 14.98 -16.53 -6.39
C GLU A 436 13.70 -17.19 -6.87
N LYS A 437 12.61 -16.43 -6.82
CA LYS A 437 11.25 -16.91 -7.05
C LYS A 437 10.46 -15.91 -7.87
N ARG A 438 9.88 -16.40 -8.96
CA ARG A 438 8.96 -15.60 -9.77
C ARG A 438 7.64 -15.45 -9.01
N VAL A 439 7.07 -14.25 -9.05
CA VAL A 439 5.85 -13.94 -8.28
C VAL A 439 4.62 -14.69 -8.83
N ASP A 440 4.65 -15.10 -10.11
CA ASP A 440 3.57 -15.82 -10.79
C ASP A 440 3.46 -17.32 -10.48
N GLU A 441 4.36 -17.93 -9.69
CA GLU A 441 4.16 -19.31 -9.18
C GLU A 441 2.85 -19.41 -8.36
N SER A 442 2.30 -18.26 -7.93
CA SER A 442 0.97 -18.09 -7.30
C SER A 442 -0.21 -17.94 -8.27
N GLY A 443 0.04 -17.85 -9.59
CA GLY A 443 -0.98 -17.73 -10.64
C GLY A 443 -1.49 -16.30 -10.92
N THR A 444 -0.78 -15.23 -10.52
CA THR A 444 -1.24 -13.84 -10.70
C THR A 444 -0.15 -12.91 -11.26
N ASN A 445 -0.54 -11.98 -12.16
CA ASN A 445 0.37 -10.99 -12.73
C ASN A 445 0.51 -9.78 -11.79
N SER A 446 1.68 -9.49 -11.21
CA SER A 446 1.80 -8.44 -10.17
C SER A 446 3.09 -7.65 -10.17
N ILE A 447 3.08 -6.50 -9.49
CA ILE A 447 4.24 -5.64 -9.26
C ILE A 447 4.54 -5.62 -7.76
N ALA A 448 5.77 -5.96 -7.39
CA ALA A 448 6.25 -5.81 -6.01
C ALA A 448 7.07 -4.51 -5.92
N LEU A 449 6.45 -3.41 -5.50
CA LEU A 449 7.12 -2.10 -5.33
C LEU A 449 7.54 -1.82 -3.89
N THR A 450 7.14 -2.68 -2.95
CA THR A 450 7.26 -2.44 -1.51
C THR A 450 8.32 -3.33 -0.89
N ALA A 451 9.13 -2.77 0.00
CA ALA A 451 10.26 -3.47 0.62
C ALA A 451 9.80 -4.65 1.50
N PRO A 452 10.53 -5.78 1.49
CA PRO A 452 10.23 -6.93 2.33
C PRO A 452 10.47 -6.66 3.82
N THR A 453 10.05 -7.58 4.68
CA THR A 453 10.33 -7.56 6.12
C THR A 453 10.74 -8.94 6.60
N VAL A 454 11.84 -9.07 7.33
CA VAL A 454 12.33 -10.36 7.82
C VAL A 454 11.99 -10.56 9.30
N LEU A 455 11.50 -11.75 9.63
CA LEU A 455 11.14 -12.20 10.98
C LEU A 455 12.09 -13.32 11.42
N GLY A 456 12.78 -13.10 12.53
CA GLY A 456 13.58 -14.11 13.19
C GLY A 456 12.76 -14.97 14.16
N CYS A 457 13.14 -16.24 14.28
CA CYS A 457 12.75 -17.11 15.39
C CYS A 457 13.76 -16.86 16.50
N GLY A 458 13.33 -16.28 17.63
CA GLY A 458 14.23 -15.79 18.68
C GLY A 458 15.38 -16.75 19.00
N ARG A 459 16.61 -16.23 19.04
CA ARG A 459 17.79 -17.02 19.44
C ARG A 459 17.60 -17.41 20.90
N GLN A 460 17.18 -18.64 21.17
CA GLN A 460 17.43 -19.23 22.49
C GLN A 460 18.95 -19.20 22.67
N GLU A 461 19.42 -18.45 23.66
CA GLU A 461 20.83 -18.34 23.99
C GLU A 461 21.46 -19.74 23.95
N ARG A 462 22.53 -19.92 23.18
CA ARG A 462 23.35 -21.13 23.27
C ARG A 462 23.93 -21.14 24.67
N GLY A 463 23.21 -21.77 25.60
CA GLY A 463 23.63 -21.95 26.98
C GLY A 463 25.07 -22.41 27.01
N GLY A 464 25.91 -21.64 27.71
CA GLY A 464 27.33 -21.91 27.84
C GLY A 464 27.54 -23.36 28.24
N ARG A 465 28.24 -24.13 27.40
CA ARG A 465 28.72 -25.46 27.78
C ARG A 465 29.76 -25.29 28.89
N GLY A 466 29.29 -25.39 30.13
CA GLY A 466 30.13 -25.79 31.24
C GLY A 466 30.82 -27.10 30.89
N ARG A 467 32.15 -27.11 30.97
CA ARG A 467 32.97 -28.32 30.94
C ARG A 467 32.51 -29.22 32.09
N ASN A 468 32.00 -30.42 31.77
CA ASN A 468 32.24 -31.63 32.55
C ASN A 468 31.70 -32.87 31.81
N GLY A 469 32.47 -33.96 31.84
CA GLY A 469 31.95 -35.33 31.76
C GLY A 469 31.95 -36.00 30.39
N SER A 470 32.87 -36.95 30.25
CA SER A 470 32.97 -37.96 29.20
C SER A 470 31.72 -38.83 29.04
N GLY A 471 31.25 -39.02 27.81
CA GLY A 471 30.27 -40.06 27.45
C GLY A 471 30.07 -40.12 25.94
N LYS A 472 30.61 -41.17 25.29
CA LYS A 472 30.30 -41.51 23.90
C LYS A 472 28.86 -42.01 23.84
N GLY A 473 27.99 -41.25 23.18
CA GLY A 473 26.66 -41.68 22.78
C GLY A 473 26.31 -41.04 21.44
N GLU A 474 26.24 -41.86 20.39
CA GLU A 474 25.69 -41.50 19.09
C GLU A 474 24.19 -41.24 19.23
N GLY A 475 23.82 -40.03 19.65
CA GLY A 475 22.49 -39.49 19.49
C GLY A 475 22.42 -38.75 18.15
N LYS A 476 21.71 -39.31 17.17
CA LYS A 476 21.21 -38.54 16.02
C LYS A 476 20.38 -37.39 16.56
N GLY A 477 20.99 -36.22 16.71
CA GLY A 477 20.28 -34.99 16.94
C GLY A 477 19.40 -34.74 15.71
N LYS A 478 18.09 -34.93 15.84
CA LYS A 478 17.12 -34.19 15.03
C LYS A 478 17.39 -32.72 15.30
N GLY A 479 18.26 -32.12 14.48
CA GLY A 479 18.34 -30.68 14.37
C GLY A 479 16.94 -30.19 14.05
N ARG A 480 16.48 -29.20 14.81
CA ARG A 480 15.16 -28.60 14.69
C ARG A 480 15.09 -27.92 13.32
N GLU A 481 14.69 -28.65 12.29
CA GLU A 481 14.51 -28.20 10.89
C GLU A 481 13.29 -27.28 10.74
N ASP A 482 12.47 -27.09 11.78
CA ASP A 482 11.09 -26.60 11.66
C ASP A 482 10.87 -25.12 12.00
N ASP A 483 11.92 -24.31 12.25
CA ASP A 483 11.75 -22.90 12.65
C ASP A 483 12.78 -21.97 12.00
N ASP A 484 13.11 -22.20 10.73
CA ASP A 484 13.77 -21.20 9.90
C ASP A 484 12.82 -19.98 9.78
N GLY A 485 13.32 -18.77 9.98
CA GLY A 485 12.50 -17.55 10.01
C GLY A 485 11.62 -17.32 8.77
N LEU A 486 10.82 -16.24 8.80
CA LEU A 486 9.95 -15.85 7.69
C LEU A 486 10.40 -14.55 7.05
N VAL A 487 10.15 -14.39 5.76
CA VAL A 487 10.27 -13.13 5.05
C VAL A 487 8.91 -12.79 4.46
N LEU A 488 8.46 -11.56 4.70
CA LEU A 488 7.18 -11.07 4.27
C LEU A 488 7.41 -10.15 3.08
N PHE A 489 6.81 -10.51 1.95
CA PHE A 489 6.80 -9.72 0.73
C PHE A 489 5.41 -9.15 0.51
N PRO A 490 5.25 -7.83 0.65
CA PRO A 490 4.03 -7.16 0.22
C PRO A 490 3.96 -7.12 -1.32
N ARG A 491 2.79 -7.48 -1.86
CA ARG A 491 2.46 -7.44 -3.28
C ARG A 491 1.39 -6.37 -3.50
N THR A 492 1.66 -5.45 -4.42
CA THR A 492 0.72 -4.38 -4.77
C THR A 492 -0.21 -4.89 -5.88
N GLY A 493 -1.51 -4.68 -5.73
CA GLY A 493 -2.48 -4.87 -6.81
C GLY A 493 -2.55 -3.63 -7.70
N VAL A 494 -2.78 -3.82 -9.00
CA VAL A 494 -2.93 -2.71 -9.96
C VAL A 494 -4.40 -2.55 -10.30
N MET A 495 -5.00 -1.43 -9.91
CA MET A 495 -6.39 -1.08 -10.24
C MET A 495 -6.43 -0.22 -11.50
N ASP A 496 -7.45 -0.42 -12.33
CA ASP A 496 -7.82 0.51 -13.39
C ASP A 496 -8.58 1.72 -12.85
N GLU A 497 -8.88 2.67 -13.73
CA GLU A 497 -9.65 3.88 -13.41
C GLU A 497 -11.10 3.57 -12.98
N GLN A 498 -11.57 2.34 -13.20
CA GLN A 498 -12.90 1.85 -12.87
C GLN A 498 -12.92 1.08 -11.54
N GLY A 499 -11.77 0.97 -10.86
CA GLY A 499 -11.64 0.32 -9.56
C GLY A 499 -11.53 -1.20 -9.62
N ALA A 500 -11.37 -1.79 -10.80
CA ALA A 500 -11.12 -3.21 -10.98
C ALA A 500 -9.62 -3.49 -11.03
N TYR A 501 -9.17 -4.60 -10.44
CA TYR A 501 -7.77 -4.99 -10.53
C TYR A 501 -7.44 -5.51 -11.94
N PHE A 502 -6.67 -4.73 -12.71
CA PHE A 502 -6.31 -5.02 -14.10
C PHE A 502 -5.37 -6.25 -14.23
N TYR A 503 -4.62 -6.60 -13.17
CA TYR A 503 -3.62 -7.68 -13.21
C TYR A 503 -3.56 -8.62 -11.98
N SER A 504 -3.69 -8.08 -10.75
CA SER A 504 -3.65 -8.87 -9.51
C SER A 504 -4.21 -8.11 -8.31
N GLN A 505 -4.65 -8.87 -7.29
CA GLN A 505 -5.03 -8.36 -5.98
C GLN A 505 -3.81 -8.15 -5.09
N GLY A 506 -3.89 -7.14 -4.21
CA GLY A 506 -2.89 -6.92 -3.17
C GLY A 506 -2.79 -8.11 -2.21
N ALA A 507 -1.57 -8.45 -1.78
CA ALA A 507 -1.35 -9.60 -0.89
C ALA A 507 -0.14 -9.42 0.02
N LEU A 508 -0.11 -10.19 1.10
CA LEU A 508 1.05 -10.42 1.94
C LEU A 508 1.53 -11.85 1.73
N VAL A 509 2.68 -11.99 1.07
CA VAL A 509 3.29 -13.29 0.76
C VAL A 509 4.30 -13.62 1.84
N PHE A 510 4.14 -14.77 2.46
CA PHE A 510 5.05 -15.28 3.49
C PHE A 510 5.96 -16.32 2.86
N VAL A 511 7.25 -16.12 3.01
CA VAL A 511 8.31 -16.91 2.37
C VAL A 511 9.23 -17.48 3.43
N GLU A 512 9.54 -18.77 3.35
CA GLU A 512 10.53 -19.43 4.21
C GLU A 512 11.93 -18.89 3.91
N LYS A 513 12.59 -18.35 4.94
CA LYS A 513 13.86 -17.61 4.84
C LYS A 513 14.95 -18.36 4.08
N ARG A 514 15.08 -19.67 4.33
CA ARG A 514 16.18 -20.50 3.82
C ARG A 514 15.97 -20.98 2.38
N THR A 515 14.74 -21.33 2.02
CA THR A 515 14.44 -22.05 0.78
C THR A 515 13.79 -21.15 -0.28
N GLY A 516 13.25 -20.00 0.12
CA GLY A 516 12.42 -19.18 -0.75
C GLY A 516 11.03 -19.78 -0.99
N ARG A 517 10.65 -20.86 -0.29
CA ARG A 517 9.33 -21.49 -0.45
C ARG A 517 8.24 -20.56 0.07
N VAL A 518 7.26 -20.24 -0.76
CA VAL A 518 6.04 -19.56 -0.31
C VAL A 518 5.29 -20.50 0.63
N VAL A 519 5.09 -20.06 1.88
CA VAL A 519 4.43 -20.86 2.92
C VAL A 519 2.96 -20.50 3.08
N LYS A 520 2.60 -19.24 2.81
CA LYS A 520 1.23 -18.73 2.85
C LYS A 520 1.14 -17.46 2.03
N GLU A 521 0.02 -17.26 1.38
CA GLU A 521 -0.35 -15.97 0.80
C GLU A 521 -1.65 -15.52 1.47
N LEU A 522 -1.65 -14.29 2.00
CA LEU A 522 -2.85 -13.65 2.49
C LEU A 522 -3.24 -12.57 1.49
N ALA A 523 -4.32 -12.79 0.73
CA ALA A 523 -4.92 -11.73 -0.04
C ALA A 523 -5.38 -10.62 0.91
N LEU A 524 -4.98 -9.38 0.63
CA LEU A 524 -5.26 -8.21 1.47
C LEU A 524 -6.51 -7.45 1.02
N ASP A 525 -7.28 -8.00 0.08
CA ASP A 525 -8.55 -7.40 -0.33
C ASP A 525 -9.62 -7.58 0.76
N THR A 526 -10.14 -6.45 1.23
CA THR A 526 -11.58 -6.33 1.42
C THR A 526 -12.11 -5.36 0.37
N ASN A 527 -12.70 -5.90 -0.71
CA ASN A 527 -13.57 -5.14 -1.61
C ASN A 527 -14.66 -4.42 -0.78
N PHE A 528 -14.85 -3.11 -1.00
CA PHE A 528 -16.13 -2.52 -1.48
C PHE A 528 -16.05 -0.98 -1.55
N ASN A 529 -16.26 -0.41 -2.75
CA ASN A 529 -16.95 0.87 -2.95
C ASN A 529 -17.57 0.81 -4.34
N GLY A 530 -18.89 0.64 -4.38
CA GLY A 530 -19.66 0.31 -5.57
C GLY A 530 -20.50 -0.93 -5.33
N GLY A 531 -21.59 -0.80 -4.58
CA GLY A 531 -22.56 -1.90 -4.47
C GLY A 531 -23.10 -2.28 -5.83
N ILE A 532 -22.74 -3.48 -6.31
CA ILE A 532 -23.50 -4.15 -7.35
C ILE A 532 -24.68 -4.82 -6.66
N ALA A 533 -25.84 -4.24 -6.87
CA ALA A 533 -27.10 -4.86 -6.52
C ALA A 533 -27.41 -6.02 -7.49
N VAL A 534 -27.13 -7.26 -7.08
CA VAL A 534 -27.63 -8.45 -7.77
C VAL A 534 -28.68 -9.11 -6.88
N GLN A 535 -29.94 -9.07 -7.28
CA GLN A 535 -30.97 -9.87 -6.61
C GLN A 535 -31.93 -10.49 -7.62
N GLY A 536 -32.45 -11.68 -7.30
CA GLY A 536 -33.43 -12.36 -8.14
C GLY A 536 -34.86 -11.86 -7.89
N ARG A 537 -35.64 -11.73 -8.97
CA ARG A 537 -37.10 -11.51 -9.00
C ARG A 537 -37.57 -10.28 -8.22
N PHE A 538 -38.18 -10.50 -7.05
CA PHE A 538 -38.75 -9.46 -6.19
C PHE A 538 -37.66 -8.68 -5.44
N GLY A 539 -36.48 -9.28 -5.29
CA GLY A 539 -35.33 -8.63 -4.67
C GLY A 539 -34.90 -7.33 -5.35
N SER A 540 -34.86 -7.32 -6.68
CA SER A 540 -34.49 -6.11 -7.43
C SER A 540 -35.53 -4.99 -7.30
N LEU A 541 -36.81 -5.33 -7.11
CA LEU A 541 -37.84 -4.35 -6.78
C LEU A 541 -37.63 -3.80 -5.37
N ILE A 542 -37.30 -4.64 -4.38
CA ILE A 542 -36.97 -4.17 -3.03
C ILE A 542 -35.77 -3.22 -3.08
N LEU A 543 -34.75 -3.56 -3.87
CA LEU A 543 -33.56 -2.74 -4.00
C LEU A 543 -33.83 -1.40 -4.66
N ALA A 544 -34.56 -1.38 -5.78
CA ALA A 544 -34.99 -0.13 -6.41
C ALA A 544 -35.82 0.72 -5.43
N HIS A 545 -36.72 0.11 -4.67
CA HIS A 545 -37.51 0.79 -3.63
C HIS A 545 -36.64 1.33 -2.47
N ALA A 546 -35.62 0.58 -2.07
CA ALA A 546 -34.69 0.99 -1.02
C ALA A 546 -33.87 2.21 -1.44
N LEU A 547 -33.39 2.26 -2.69
CA LEU A 547 -32.67 3.41 -3.24
C LEU A 547 -33.57 4.66 -3.36
N ILE A 548 -34.82 4.48 -3.79
CA ILE A 548 -35.81 5.58 -3.79
C ILE A 548 -36.02 6.11 -2.37
N LYS A 549 -36.24 5.23 -1.39
CA LYS A 549 -36.43 5.66 0.00
C LYS A 549 -35.19 6.31 0.59
N ALA A 550 -34.01 5.80 0.26
CA ALA A 550 -32.74 6.33 0.73
C ALA A 550 -32.49 7.76 0.22
N GLU A 551 -32.88 8.06 -1.03
CA GLU A 551 -32.82 9.42 -1.56
C GLU A 551 -33.85 10.36 -0.90
N LEU A 552 -35.04 9.87 -0.62
CA LEU A 552 -36.12 10.68 -0.03
C LEU A 552 -35.96 10.92 1.48
N GLN A 553 -35.07 10.17 2.15
CA GLN A 553 -34.85 10.29 3.59
C GLN A 553 -33.54 11.02 3.86
N SER A 554 -33.58 12.08 4.69
CA SER A 554 -32.41 12.85 5.11
C SER A 554 -31.55 12.14 6.17
N ASP A 555 -31.34 10.83 5.99
CA ASP A 555 -30.50 9.99 6.83
C ASP A 555 -29.12 9.84 6.17
N GLU A 556 -28.06 10.13 6.92
CA GLU A 556 -26.69 10.24 6.42
C GLU A 556 -26.13 8.87 5.96
N ASP A 557 -26.50 7.79 6.64
CA ASP A 557 -26.09 6.42 6.31
C ASP A 557 -26.82 5.91 5.06
N MET A 558 -28.10 6.25 4.92
CA MET A 558 -28.89 5.90 3.74
C MET A 558 -28.49 6.72 2.52
N THR A 559 -28.17 8.01 2.70
CA THR A 559 -27.63 8.86 1.64
C THR A 559 -26.28 8.32 1.14
N ALA A 560 -25.45 7.77 2.03
CA ALA A 560 -24.20 7.12 1.65
C ALA A 560 -24.46 5.89 0.74
N LEU A 561 -25.51 5.10 0.98
CA LEU A 561 -25.88 3.96 0.13
C LEU A 561 -26.19 4.39 -1.31
N VAL A 562 -26.93 5.49 -1.49
CA VAL A 562 -27.27 6.05 -2.80
C VAL A 562 -26.01 6.55 -3.51
N LYS A 563 -25.21 7.37 -2.82
CA LYS A 563 -23.96 7.94 -3.38
C LYS A 563 -22.89 6.92 -3.71
N THR A 564 -22.89 5.76 -3.04
CA THR A 564 -21.88 4.70 -3.24
C THR A 564 -22.36 3.58 -4.16
N THR A 565 -23.60 3.62 -4.65
CA THR A 565 -24.10 2.68 -5.66
C THR A 565 -23.54 3.08 -7.03
N TYR A 566 -22.78 2.20 -7.68
CA TYR A 566 -22.17 2.47 -8.99
C TYR A 566 -22.95 1.84 -10.15
N GLY A 567 -23.47 0.62 -9.95
CA GLY A 567 -24.22 -0.08 -10.99
C GLY A 567 -25.22 -1.11 -10.47
N ILE A 568 -26.26 -1.38 -11.26
CA ILE A 568 -27.42 -2.18 -10.88
C ILE A 568 -27.71 -3.19 -11.99
N PHE A 569 -27.85 -4.46 -11.61
CA PHE A 569 -28.15 -5.56 -12.53
C PHE A 569 -29.59 -6.03 -12.30
N PHE A 570 -30.47 -5.73 -13.25
CA PHE A 570 -31.85 -6.18 -13.21
C PHE A 570 -31.97 -7.58 -13.84
N LEU A 571 -31.95 -8.61 -13.00
CA LEU A 571 -32.23 -9.98 -13.42
C LEU A 571 -33.76 -10.17 -13.52
N PRO A 572 -34.28 -10.68 -14.65
CA PRO A 572 -35.61 -10.40 -15.21
C PRO A 572 -36.62 -9.85 -14.20
N THR A 573 -36.52 -8.54 -13.95
CA THR A 573 -37.20 -7.87 -12.84
C THR A 573 -38.57 -7.40 -13.30
N PRO A 574 -39.68 -7.72 -12.60
CA PRO A 574 -41.00 -7.37 -13.07
C PRO A 574 -41.34 -5.91 -12.78
N HIS A 575 -40.76 -4.97 -13.52
CA HIS A 575 -40.98 -3.52 -13.32
C HIS A 575 -42.41 -3.07 -13.64
N LYS A 576 -43.17 -3.87 -14.40
CA LYS A 576 -44.56 -3.54 -14.77
C LYS A 576 -45.57 -4.65 -14.44
N ALA A 577 -45.11 -5.89 -14.46
CA ALA A 577 -45.93 -7.07 -14.28
C ALA A 577 -45.11 -8.34 -14.04
N LEU A 578 -45.63 -9.21 -13.19
CA LEU A 578 -45.28 -10.61 -13.04
C LEU A 578 -46.54 -11.44 -13.33
N LEU A 579 -46.39 -12.59 -13.99
CA LEU A 579 -47.45 -13.58 -14.06
C LEU A 579 -47.53 -14.29 -12.70
N VAL A 580 -48.63 -14.07 -11.98
CA VAL A 580 -48.76 -14.43 -10.55
C VAL A 580 -49.72 -15.59 -10.29
N GLU A 581 -50.36 -16.13 -11.33
CA GLU A 581 -51.37 -17.17 -11.26
C GLU A 581 -50.86 -18.41 -10.52
N ASP A 582 -49.60 -18.80 -10.75
CA ASP A 582 -48.91 -19.88 -10.03
C ASP A 582 -48.87 -19.61 -8.51
N ILE A 583 -48.49 -18.39 -8.13
CA ILE A 583 -48.30 -17.98 -6.73
C ILE A 583 -49.66 -17.82 -6.04
N ALA A 584 -50.61 -17.17 -6.70
CA ALA A 584 -51.96 -16.96 -6.19
C ALA A 584 -52.70 -18.29 -6.00
N SER A 585 -52.54 -19.26 -6.92
CA SER A 585 -53.13 -20.60 -6.80
C SER A 585 -52.57 -21.37 -5.60
N ILE A 586 -51.27 -21.29 -5.35
CA ILE A 586 -50.63 -21.91 -4.18
C ILE A 586 -51.14 -21.27 -2.88
N LEU A 587 -51.16 -19.93 -2.82
CA LEU A 587 -51.62 -19.21 -1.62
C LEU A 587 -53.09 -19.47 -1.33
N ASN A 588 -53.97 -19.42 -2.35
CA ASN A 588 -55.39 -19.71 -2.20
C ASN A 588 -55.67 -21.15 -1.74
N LYS A 589 -54.82 -22.11 -2.13
CA LYS A 589 -54.93 -23.49 -1.66
C LYS A 589 -54.49 -23.65 -0.19
N LEU A 590 -53.52 -22.87 0.26
CA LEU A 590 -53.06 -22.85 1.65
C LEU A 590 -54.07 -22.17 2.57
N ASP A 591 -54.52 -20.97 2.19
CA ASP A 591 -55.54 -20.18 2.87
C ASP A 591 -56.16 -19.19 1.87
N PRO A 592 -57.48 -19.28 1.57
CA PRO A 592 -58.16 -18.34 0.69
C PRO A 592 -58.10 -16.87 1.12
N ASN A 593 -57.80 -16.60 2.40
CA ASN A 593 -57.64 -15.23 2.94
C ASN A 593 -56.17 -14.93 3.29
N HIS A 594 -55.21 -15.62 2.67
CA HIS A 594 -53.80 -15.48 3.02
C HIS A 594 -53.36 -14.00 2.90
N PRO A 595 -52.73 -13.40 3.94
CA PRO A 595 -52.41 -11.96 3.99
C PRO A 595 -51.34 -11.50 2.96
N ARG A 596 -50.84 -12.42 2.13
CA ARG A 596 -49.89 -12.13 1.05
C ARG A 596 -50.57 -12.08 -0.32
N LEU A 597 -51.85 -12.42 -0.43
CA LEU A 597 -52.60 -12.34 -1.68
C LEU A 597 -52.63 -10.89 -2.19
N ASP A 598 -52.87 -9.92 -1.32
CA ASP A 598 -52.86 -8.50 -1.68
C ASP A 598 -51.51 -8.04 -2.26
N LEU A 599 -50.39 -8.54 -1.72
CA LEU A 599 -49.05 -8.24 -2.23
C LEU A 599 -48.80 -8.88 -3.60
N VAL A 600 -49.30 -10.10 -3.80
CA VAL A 600 -49.19 -10.83 -5.08
C VAL A 600 -50.07 -10.17 -6.14
N GLU A 601 -51.24 -9.66 -5.78
CA GLU A 601 -52.13 -8.92 -6.67
C GLU A 601 -51.50 -7.59 -7.14
N GLN A 602 -50.73 -6.92 -6.28
CA GLN A 602 -49.96 -5.72 -6.66
C GLN A 602 -48.83 -5.98 -7.67
N LEU A 603 -48.52 -7.24 -8.00
CA LEU A 603 -47.53 -7.59 -9.02
C LEU A 603 -48.14 -7.87 -10.40
N ARG A 604 -49.47 -7.82 -10.54
CA ARG A 604 -50.14 -8.03 -11.83
C ARG A 604 -49.89 -6.89 -12.82
N CYS A 605 -50.21 -7.15 -14.08
CA CYS A 605 -50.27 -6.12 -15.13
C CYS A 605 -51.14 -4.93 -14.69
N ASN A 606 -50.72 -3.71 -15.06
CA ASN A 606 -51.36 -2.43 -14.72
C ASN A 606 -51.34 -2.09 -13.22
N SER A 607 -50.33 -2.59 -12.49
CA SER A 607 -50.11 -2.19 -11.09
C SER A 607 -49.62 -0.75 -11.00
N LEU A 608 -50.47 0.13 -10.45
CA LEU A 608 -50.11 1.51 -10.15
C LEU A 608 -48.90 1.61 -9.20
N ALA A 609 -48.72 0.62 -8.32
CA ALA A 609 -47.58 0.58 -7.39
C ALA A 609 -46.26 0.34 -8.13
N LEU A 610 -46.25 -0.60 -9.10
CA LEU A 610 -45.07 -0.88 -9.91
C LEU A 610 -44.74 0.29 -10.86
N GLU A 611 -45.75 0.89 -11.49
CA GLU A 611 -45.56 2.05 -12.37
C GLU A 611 -45.03 3.28 -11.62
N GLY A 612 -45.55 3.56 -10.43
CA GLY A 612 -45.06 4.63 -9.57
C GLY A 612 -43.61 4.39 -9.16
N GLN A 613 -43.31 3.18 -8.69
CA GLN A 613 -41.94 2.81 -8.29
C GLN A 613 -40.94 2.89 -9.45
N LEU A 614 -41.31 2.43 -10.64
CA LEU A 614 -40.45 2.52 -11.83
C LEU A 614 -40.17 3.98 -12.20
N THR A 615 -41.18 4.85 -12.07
CA THR A 615 -41.05 6.29 -12.35
C THR A 615 -40.11 6.96 -11.34
N ASP A 616 -40.30 6.70 -10.05
CA ASP A 616 -39.45 7.25 -8.99
C ASP A 616 -38.00 6.77 -9.12
N PHE A 617 -37.79 5.50 -9.45
CA PHE A 617 -36.46 4.96 -9.67
C PHE A 617 -35.73 5.66 -10.82
N LYS A 618 -36.44 5.93 -11.93
CA LYS A 618 -35.87 6.68 -13.06
C LYS A 618 -35.45 8.10 -12.66
N ASN A 619 -36.19 8.75 -11.76
CA ASN A 619 -35.84 10.07 -11.24
C ASN A 619 -34.56 10.03 -10.38
N VAL A 620 -34.43 9.01 -9.51
CA VAL A 620 -33.20 8.80 -8.73
C VAL A 620 -32.02 8.49 -9.65
N TYR A 621 -32.21 7.61 -10.63
CA TYR A 621 -31.20 7.29 -11.63
C TYR A 621 -30.66 8.55 -12.33
N HIS A 622 -31.53 9.48 -12.76
CA HIS A 622 -31.10 10.71 -13.42
C HIS A 622 -30.21 11.60 -12.56
N THR A 623 -30.28 11.46 -11.24
CA THR A 623 -29.50 12.26 -10.29
C THR A 623 -28.09 11.69 -10.10
N TYR A 624 -27.92 10.36 -10.20
CA TYR A 624 -26.67 9.66 -9.86
C TYR A 624 -26.02 8.88 -11.00
N GLU A 625 -26.66 8.81 -12.17
CA GLU A 625 -26.14 8.21 -13.41
C GLU A 625 -25.60 6.77 -13.27
N TYR A 626 -26.30 5.92 -12.50
CA TYR A 626 -25.89 4.52 -12.28
C TYR A 626 -25.64 3.74 -13.57
N LYS A 627 -24.69 2.80 -13.59
CA LYS A 627 -24.57 1.83 -14.69
C LYS A 627 -25.65 0.76 -14.57
N ILE A 628 -26.60 0.71 -15.51
CA ILE A 628 -27.70 -0.25 -15.45
C ILE A 628 -27.51 -1.34 -16.51
N VAL A 629 -27.64 -2.60 -16.12
CA VAL A 629 -27.74 -3.72 -17.07
C VAL A 629 -29.01 -4.50 -16.78
N SER A 630 -29.86 -4.64 -17.80
CA SER A 630 -31.14 -5.34 -17.66
C SER A 630 -31.14 -6.63 -18.46
N PHE A 631 -31.51 -7.72 -17.80
CA PHE A 631 -31.58 -9.06 -18.38
C PHE A 631 -33.02 -9.47 -18.61
N PHE A 632 -33.31 -10.12 -19.74
CA PHE A 632 -34.65 -10.66 -20.01
C PHE A 632 -34.57 -12.09 -20.54
N GLU A 633 -35.52 -12.93 -20.12
CA GLU A 633 -35.63 -14.33 -20.55
C GLU A 633 -36.08 -14.42 -22.02
N THR A 634 -35.52 -15.39 -22.75
CA THR A 634 -35.97 -15.74 -24.11
C THR A 634 -36.72 -17.07 -24.17
N GLN A 635 -36.60 -17.95 -23.17
CA GLN A 635 -37.31 -19.23 -23.14
C GLN A 635 -38.50 -19.23 -22.18
N GLN A 636 -39.54 -19.98 -22.53
CA GLN A 636 -40.75 -20.12 -21.71
C GLN A 636 -40.62 -21.27 -20.71
N THR A 637 -41.12 -21.07 -19.50
CA THR A 637 -41.25 -22.15 -18.50
C THR A 637 -42.69 -22.67 -18.49
N ARG A 638 -42.94 -23.86 -17.92
CA ARG A 638 -44.32 -24.38 -17.79
C ARG A 638 -44.98 -23.89 -16.50
N VAL A 639 -46.29 -23.57 -16.58
CA VAL A 639 -47.16 -23.22 -15.44
C VAL A 639 -47.14 -24.34 -14.38
N LEU A 640 -47.15 -23.95 -13.10
CA LEU A 640 -47.28 -24.90 -11.98
C LEU A 640 -48.71 -25.43 -11.89
N LYS A 641 -48.87 -26.74 -11.98
CA LYS A 641 -50.13 -27.45 -11.73
C LYS A 641 -49.95 -28.39 -10.54
N TRP A 642 -50.98 -28.48 -9.71
CA TRP A 642 -51.03 -29.47 -8.64
C TRP A 642 -51.11 -30.88 -9.24
N ASP A 643 -50.17 -31.74 -8.89
CA ASP A 643 -50.19 -33.16 -9.24
C ASP A 643 -50.73 -33.95 -8.04
N GLU A 644 -51.98 -34.42 -8.16
CA GLU A 644 -52.67 -35.21 -7.13
C GLU A 644 -51.93 -36.51 -6.79
N THR A 645 -51.16 -37.07 -7.72
CA THR A 645 -50.45 -38.33 -7.52
C THR A 645 -49.24 -38.17 -6.61
N SER A 646 -48.51 -37.06 -6.77
CA SER A 646 -47.32 -36.77 -5.98
C SER A 646 -47.57 -35.83 -4.81
N GLN A 647 -48.82 -35.38 -4.63
CA GLN A 647 -49.21 -34.34 -3.67
C GLN A 647 -48.28 -33.12 -3.69
N SER A 648 -47.85 -32.71 -4.89
CA SER A 648 -46.90 -31.61 -5.07
C SER A 648 -47.21 -30.81 -6.33
N TYR A 649 -46.81 -29.53 -6.36
CA TYR A 649 -46.91 -28.73 -7.57
C TYR A 649 -45.77 -29.08 -8.53
N LYS A 650 -46.11 -29.34 -9.80
CA LYS A 650 -45.16 -29.61 -10.88
C LYS A 650 -45.39 -28.67 -12.06
N ARG A 651 -44.32 -28.32 -12.77
CA ARG A 651 -44.36 -27.49 -13.99
C ARG A 651 -44.83 -28.32 -15.20
N THR A 652 -46.10 -28.73 -15.19
CA THR A 652 -46.72 -29.58 -16.24
C THR A 652 -47.77 -28.85 -17.06
N GLY A 653 -48.05 -27.57 -16.74
CA GLY A 653 -49.00 -26.76 -17.50
C GLY A 653 -48.47 -26.27 -18.84
N ASP A 654 -49.22 -25.34 -19.43
CA ASP A 654 -48.86 -24.68 -20.68
C ASP A 654 -47.60 -23.83 -20.51
N PHE A 655 -46.94 -23.53 -21.62
CA PHE A 655 -45.76 -22.67 -21.61
C PHE A 655 -46.14 -21.21 -21.36
N MET A 656 -45.36 -20.56 -20.52
CA MET A 656 -45.54 -19.17 -20.11
C MET A 656 -44.18 -18.46 -19.97
N LEU A 657 -44.20 -17.15 -20.14
CA LEU A 657 -43.07 -16.28 -19.80
C LEU A 657 -43.46 -15.51 -18.53
N SER A 658 -42.83 -15.79 -17.39
CA SER A 658 -43.30 -15.24 -16.11
C SER A 658 -43.10 -13.74 -16.01
N VAL A 659 -42.02 -13.22 -16.61
CA VAL A 659 -41.78 -11.79 -16.76
C VAL A 659 -41.59 -11.49 -18.24
N LYS A 660 -42.53 -10.76 -18.83
CA LYS A 660 -42.44 -10.37 -20.23
C LYS A 660 -41.30 -9.36 -20.43
N ARG A 661 -40.72 -9.33 -21.63
CA ARG A 661 -39.60 -8.44 -21.97
C ARG A 661 -39.90 -6.96 -21.67
N ASP A 662 -41.10 -6.50 -21.95
CA ASP A 662 -41.54 -5.12 -21.71
C ASP A 662 -41.64 -4.76 -20.22
N SER A 663 -41.84 -5.77 -19.36
CA SER A 663 -41.80 -5.68 -17.90
C SER A 663 -40.39 -5.85 -17.34
N ALA A 664 -39.54 -6.65 -17.98
CA ALA A 664 -38.16 -6.91 -17.57
C ALA A 664 -37.20 -5.73 -17.79
N LEU A 665 -37.61 -4.74 -18.59
CA LEU A 665 -36.76 -3.62 -19.02
C LEU A 665 -37.31 -2.28 -18.52
N LEU A 666 -36.41 -1.36 -18.16
CA LEU A 666 -36.72 0.01 -17.78
C LEU A 666 -37.17 0.85 -18.98
N GLN A 667 -36.87 0.43 -20.21
CA GLN A 667 -37.14 1.16 -21.45
C GLN A 667 -36.32 2.46 -21.55
N LEU A 668 -35.07 2.41 -21.09
CA LEU A 668 -34.10 3.48 -21.32
C LEU A 668 -33.41 3.27 -22.69
N PRO A 669 -32.74 4.30 -23.25
CA PRO A 669 -31.89 4.15 -24.43
C PRO A 669 -30.82 3.05 -24.25
N ASP A 670 -30.42 2.38 -25.33
CA ASP A 670 -29.51 1.23 -25.26
C ASP A 670 -28.11 1.57 -24.69
N ILE A 671 -27.67 2.83 -24.83
CA ILE A 671 -26.43 3.34 -24.22
C ILE A 671 -26.51 3.46 -22.69
N MET A 672 -27.72 3.55 -22.14
CA MET A 672 -28.01 3.75 -20.72
C MET A 672 -28.46 2.46 -20.04
N GLU A 673 -29.11 1.57 -20.80
CA GLU A 673 -29.56 0.25 -20.37
C GLU A 673 -29.15 -0.78 -21.42
N PRO A 674 -27.94 -1.35 -21.34
CA PRO A 674 -27.61 -2.61 -21.98
C PRO A 674 -28.67 -3.68 -21.68
N LYS A 675 -29.32 -4.17 -22.75
CA LYS A 675 -30.42 -5.15 -22.70
C LYS A 675 -29.89 -6.52 -23.09
N VAL A 676 -29.65 -7.37 -22.11
CA VAL A 676 -29.01 -8.68 -22.30
C VAL A 676 -30.07 -9.79 -22.37
N PRO A 677 -30.24 -10.49 -23.51
CA PRO A 677 -31.09 -11.67 -23.57
C PRO A 677 -30.42 -12.84 -22.82
N VAL A 678 -31.21 -13.58 -22.04
CA VAL A 678 -30.75 -14.80 -21.35
C VAL A 678 -31.43 -15.99 -21.99
N ASP A 679 -30.64 -16.87 -22.61
CA ASP A 679 -31.10 -18.12 -23.24
C ASP A 679 -31.39 -19.22 -22.20
N ALA A 680 -32.32 -18.92 -21.29
CA ALA A 680 -32.80 -19.83 -20.27
C ALA A 680 -34.27 -19.55 -19.97
N ASP A 681 -34.96 -20.55 -19.42
CA ASP A 681 -36.32 -20.39 -18.93
C ASP A 681 -36.33 -19.81 -17.51
N HIS A 682 -37.53 -19.53 -17.00
CA HIS A 682 -37.69 -18.95 -15.68
C HIS A 682 -37.17 -19.82 -14.51
N SER A 683 -36.92 -21.11 -14.74
CA SER A 683 -36.46 -22.08 -13.74
C SER A 683 -34.93 -22.23 -13.71
N ASP A 684 -34.24 -21.95 -14.81
CA ASP A 684 -32.77 -22.06 -14.92
C ASP A 684 -32.01 -20.74 -15.06
N LYS A 685 -32.71 -19.61 -15.09
CA LYS A 685 -32.08 -18.28 -15.06
C LYS A 685 -31.35 -17.98 -13.73
N ALA A 686 -30.35 -17.10 -13.82
CA ALA A 686 -29.55 -16.57 -12.70
C ALA A 686 -28.64 -17.57 -11.96
N LYS A 687 -28.30 -18.69 -12.60
CA LYS A 687 -27.17 -19.53 -12.19
C LYS A 687 -25.96 -19.08 -12.98
N PHE A 688 -25.12 -18.24 -12.38
CA PHE A 688 -23.79 -17.98 -12.92
C PHE A 688 -22.99 -19.29 -12.78
N GLY A 689 -22.47 -19.80 -13.90
CA GLY A 689 -21.49 -20.87 -13.86
C GLY A 689 -20.25 -20.43 -13.07
N THR A 690 -19.50 -21.38 -12.53
CA THR A 690 -18.18 -21.06 -11.98
C THR A 690 -17.20 -20.88 -13.14
N LYS A 691 -16.01 -20.32 -12.92
CA LYS A 691 -14.96 -20.15 -13.95
C LYS A 691 -14.52 -21.44 -14.68
N TYR A 692 -15.05 -22.60 -14.29
CA TYR A 692 -14.79 -23.91 -14.87
C TYR A 692 -15.85 -24.32 -15.90
N ASP A 693 -16.93 -23.56 -16.05
CA ASP A 693 -17.93 -23.75 -17.09
C ASP A 693 -17.55 -22.93 -18.34
N SER A 694 -17.59 -23.57 -19.51
CA SER A 694 -17.21 -23.03 -20.83
C SER A 694 -17.95 -21.72 -21.20
N PRO A 695 -17.42 -20.86 -22.09
CA PRO A 695 -17.52 -19.42 -22.00
C PRO A 695 -18.93 -18.91 -22.28
N ALA A 696 -19.59 -18.35 -21.28
CA ALA A 696 -20.81 -17.59 -21.48
C ALA A 696 -20.95 -16.43 -20.49
N LEU A 697 -21.15 -15.25 -21.09
CA LEU A 697 -21.80 -14.02 -20.59
C LEU A 697 -21.05 -12.98 -19.75
N LEU A 698 -19.90 -13.24 -19.11
CA LEU A 698 -19.19 -12.18 -18.35
C LEU A 698 -17.97 -11.57 -19.05
N ALA A 699 -17.59 -12.09 -20.22
CA ALA A 699 -16.41 -11.58 -20.95
C ALA A 699 -16.71 -10.39 -21.89
N GLU A 700 -17.98 -10.02 -22.08
CA GLU A 700 -18.40 -8.96 -23.02
C GLU A 700 -19.23 -7.82 -22.38
N VAL A 701 -19.35 -7.76 -21.04
CA VAL A 701 -20.04 -6.67 -20.31
C VAL A 701 -19.05 -5.80 -19.56
#